data_AF-A0A6I5HIW2-F1
#
_entry.id   AF-A0A6I5HIW2-F1
#
_cell.length_a   1.000
_cell.length_b   1.000
_cell.length_c   1.000
_cell.angle_alpha   90.00
_cell.angle_beta   90.00
_cell.angle_gamma   90.00
#
_symmetry.space_group_name_H-M   'P 1'
#
loop_
_entity.id
_entity.type
_entity.pdbx_description
1 polymer ?
#
loop_
_entity_poly.entity_id
_entity_poly.type
_entity_poly.pdbx_seq_one_letter_code
_entity_poly.pdbx_strand_id
1 'polypeptide(L)'
;SEPATAVTALARLWADGADVDWAAFYAPTGARTVDLPTYAFQHQRYWLEGGAGAADAGALGAEPLKHPLLSAAVELSDGDGHVFTGRISARTHPWIAEHQVAGDAVFPGTGYVELAVRAGDHLACDRIDELVLEAPLVLPERQSVQVQVVVDTADAAGSRSFRISSRTAGQPWIRHASGVLGTAPGRQHSGLTAWPPAGATAVDIDGHYPARAENGFGYGAIYQGLTAVWRRDGELFAEVVLGDEFRGEADRFGLHPAVLDAALQALSYDESAAGAARLPFVWSGVTLHASGASLLRVAIAPGAADGAYTVTVADTSGEPVLTADALTLRPYDGTPFSAPTQERPTAAASEAVTETPAPRPTARRKAAAAVSGGGQALRDRLAALPRQEQRDALLEIVRRRASIVLEQPPTQAMNAELPFRELGFTSLTAVQLREALAEETGLRLPATLVFDYPTPRALVDHLRDELLGGDEPAGAPAVRTRANADQDDPIAIIGMSCRYPGGIQTAQDLWQLVADGTDAISGFPTDRGWDLEALYDPDPDNPGTCYVHEGGFLHDASRFDAGFFGISPREALSMDPQQRLLLETSWEAMEHAGFDVHTLRGSSTGVFAGVTYQDYGGLLAVAKESSEGFLGTGNSPSVLSGRVSYSFGLEGPAVTIDTACSSSLVALHSACQALREGDCTMALAGGVTVMSTPISLIEFSRQRALATDGRSKPFSEDADGASWGEGVGMLLLERLSDARRNGHRVLAVVRGTAVNQDGASNGL
;
A
#
# COMPACT_ATOMS: atom_id res chain seq x y z
N SER A 1 -56.54 2.41 27.28
CA SER A 1 -57.69 2.64 26.39
C SER A 1 -58.03 1.31 25.72
N GLU A 2 -59.28 1.10 25.29
CA GLU A 2 -59.66 -0.12 24.53
C GLU A 2 -58.70 -0.45 23.38
N PRO A 3 -58.25 0.52 22.55
CA PRO A 3 -57.26 0.27 21.51
C PRO A 3 -55.93 -0.28 22.05
N ALA A 4 -55.37 0.32 23.10
CA ALA A 4 -54.11 -0.12 23.68
C ALA A 4 -54.23 -1.53 24.29
N THR A 5 -55.36 -1.84 24.91
CA THR A 5 -55.62 -3.18 25.46
C THR A 5 -55.76 -4.24 24.36
N ALA A 6 -56.44 -3.92 23.26
CA ALA A 6 -56.57 -4.82 22.11
C ALA A 6 -55.22 -5.11 21.44
N VAL A 7 -54.40 -4.08 21.18
CA VAL A 7 -53.05 -4.25 20.62
C VAL A 7 -52.15 -5.07 21.55
N THR A 8 -52.20 -4.78 22.86
CA THR A 8 -51.39 -5.52 23.85
C THR A 8 -51.79 -6.99 23.94
N ALA A 9 -53.08 -7.31 23.84
CA ALA A 9 -53.56 -8.69 23.86
C ALA A 9 -53.15 -9.46 22.59
N LEU A 10 -53.27 -8.85 21.41
CA LEU A 10 -52.82 -9.45 20.15
C LEU A 10 -51.30 -9.66 20.14
N ALA A 11 -50.53 -8.69 20.63
CA ALA A 11 -49.08 -8.80 20.73
C ALA A 11 -48.64 -9.91 21.69
N ARG A 12 -49.34 -10.09 22.82
CA ARG A 12 -49.07 -11.19 23.76
C ARG A 12 -49.41 -12.56 23.16
N LEU A 13 -50.54 -12.68 22.49
CA LEU A 13 -50.91 -13.91 21.78
C LEU A 13 -49.86 -14.28 20.73
N TRP A 14 -49.39 -13.31 19.95
CA TRP A 14 -48.32 -13.51 18.97
C TRP A 14 -46.99 -13.91 19.63
N ALA A 15 -46.60 -13.24 20.72
CA ALA A 15 -45.39 -13.57 21.48
C ALA A 15 -45.44 -14.97 22.12
N ASP A 16 -46.62 -15.44 22.49
CA ASP A 16 -46.87 -16.79 23.00
C ASP A 16 -47.02 -17.84 21.87
N GLY A 17 -46.77 -17.45 20.61
CA GLY A 17 -46.73 -18.34 19.44
C GLY A 17 -48.05 -18.55 18.71
N ALA A 18 -49.10 -17.77 19.03
CA ALA A 18 -50.34 -17.80 18.27
C ALA A 18 -50.20 -17.02 16.96
N ASP A 19 -50.81 -17.55 15.89
CA ASP A 19 -50.79 -16.91 14.59
C ASP A 19 -51.73 -15.69 14.58
N VAL A 20 -51.18 -14.50 14.32
CA VAL A 20 -51.92 -13.23 14.32
C VAL A 20 -51.78 -12.59 12.95
N ASP A 21 -52.91 -12.37 12.27
CA ASP A 21 -52.95 -11.67 10.99
C ASP A 21 -52.82 -10.15 11.20
N TRP A 22 -51.58 -9.68 11.27
CA TRP A 22 -51.25 -8.27 11.38
C TRP A 22 -51.68 -7.46 10.16
N ALA A 23 -51.74 -8.07 8.98
CA ALA A 23 -52.18 -7.40 7.76
C ALA A 23 -53.67 -7.04 7.85
N ALA A 24 -54.52 -7.96 8.31
CA ALA A 24 -55.93 -7.70 8.57
C ALA A 24 -56.12 -6.65 9.68
N PHE A 25 -55.30 -6.69 10.73
CA PHE A 25 -55.34 -5.72 11.82
C PHE A 25 -55.04 -4.28 11.35
N TYR A 26 -54.03 -4.12 10.48
CA TYR A 26 -53.59 -2.79 9.99
C TYR A 26 -54.29 -2.31 8.71
N ALA A 27 -54.98 -3.16 7.95
CA ALA A 27 -55.68 -2.80 6.72
C ALA A 27 -56.57 -1.53 6.81
N PRO A 28 -57.35 -1.30 7.89
CA PRO A 28 -58.20 -0.11 8.01
C PRO A 28 -57.42 1.20 8.21
N THR A 29 -56.14 1.13 8.57
CA THR A 29 -55.31 2.29 8.90
C THR A 29 -54.54 2.84 7.70
N GLY A 30 -54.46 2.09 6.60
CA GLY A 30 -53.56 2.40 5.48
C GLY A 30 -52.07 2.26 5.84
N ALA A 31 -51.75 1.68 6.99
CA ALA A 31 -50.36 1.40 7.36
C ALA A 31 -49.75 0.41 6.38
N ARG A 32 -48.52 0.71 5.96
CA ARG A 32 -47.68 -0.16 5.15
C ARG A 32 -46.67 -0.85 6.05
N THR A 33 -46.40 -2.12 5.79
CA THR A 33 -45.25 -2.81 6.38
C THR A 33 -44.00 -2.09 5.92
N VAL A 34 -43.17 -1.69 6.88
CA VAL A 34 -41.82 -1.19 6.63
C VAL A 34 -40.88 -2.23 7.22
N ASP A 35 -39.78 -2.51 6.53
CA ASP A 35 -38.75 -3.36 7.10
C ASP A 35 -38.22 -2.69 8.37
N LEU A 36 -38.01 -3.48 9.43
CA LEU A 36 -37.32 -2.96 10.61
C LEU A 36 -35.92 -2.55 10.18
N PRO A 37 -35.40 -1.40 10.65
CA PRO A 37 -34.01 -1.06 10.40
C PRO A 37 -33.13 -2.20 10.90
N THR A 38 -32.15 -2.57 10.08
CA THR A 38 -31.11 -3.53 10.42
C THR A 38 -30.32 -3.05 11.63
N TYR A 39 -29.38 -3.87 12.11
CA TYR A 39 -28.44 -3.44 13.14
C TYR A 39 -27.84 -2.05 12.84
N ALA A 40 -27.96 -1.12 13.79
CA ALA A 40 -27.46 0.24 13.65
C ALA A 40 -25.95 0.29 13.94
N PHE A 41 -25.13 0.03 12.93
CA PHE A 41 -23.67 0.08 13.02
C PHE A 41 -23.17 1.42 13.58
N GLN A 42 -22.14 1.38 14.44
CA GLN A 42 -21.56 2.56 15.11
C GLN A 42 -20.84 3.53 14.15
N HIS A 43 -20.56 3.10 12.90
CA HIS A 43 -19.99 3.92 11.82
C HIS A 43 -18.77 4.77 12.25
N GLN A 44 -17.80 4.16 12.94
CA GLN A 44 -16.55 4.83 13.30
C GLN A 44 -15.63 4.96 12.10
N ARG A 45 -14.86 6.05 12.05
CA ARG A 45 -13.93 6.32 10.94
C ARG A 45 -12.65 5.49 11.08
N TYR A 46 -12.35 4.72 10.04
CA TYR A 46 -11.11 3.98 9.84
C TYR A 46 -10.55 4.30 8.45
N TRP A 47 -9.58 5.22 8.39
CA TRP A 47 -8.89 5.58 7.16
C TRP A 47 -7.49 6.06 7.51
N LEU A 48 -6.49 5.68 6.71
CA LEU A 48 -5.12 6.12 6.94
C LEU A 48 -4.95 7.57 6.52
N GLU A 49 -4.34 8.35 7.41
CA GLU A 49 -3.91 9.71 7.07
C GLU A 49 -2.45 9.66 6.60
N GLY A 50 -2.26 9.41 5.30
CA GLY A 50 -0.94 9.32 4.67
C GLY A 50 -0.99 9.85 3.24
N GLY A 51 -0.26 10.94 2.98
CA GLY A 51 -0.17 11.58 1.67
C GLY A 51 0.42 10.65 0.62
N ALA A 52 -0.14 10.70 -0.59
CA ALA A 52 0.38 9.98 -1.74
C ALA A 52 1.86 10.38 -1.97
N GLY A 53 2.80 9.51 -1.61
CA GLY A 53 4.22 9.76 -1.79
C GLY A 53 5.06 8.49 -1.63
N ALA A 54 5.62 8.03 -2.75
CA ALA A 54 6.74 7.08 -2.91
C ALA A 54 6.68 5.73 -2.17
N ALA A 55 6.59 4.64 -2.94
CA ALA A 55 6.66 3.24 -2.49
C ALA A 55 7.78 2.99 -1.47
N ASP A 56 7.47 2.28 -0.38
CA ASP A 56 8.40 1.96 0.69
C ASP A 56 9.52 1.02 0.23
N ALA A 57 10.74 1.51 0.39
CA ALA A 57 11.98 0.83 0.06
C ALA A 57 12.44 -0.09 1.22
N GLY A 58 11.83 0.02 2.42
CA GLY A 58 12.15 -0.78 3.62
C GLY A 58 11.92 -2.28 3.46
N ALA A 59 10.88 -2.69 2.73
CA ALA A 59 10.65 -4.11 2.41
C ALA A 59 11.72 -4.72 1.48
N LEU A 60 12.51 -3.88 0.81
CA LEU A 60 13.67 -4.27 -0.01
C LEU A 60 14.99 -4.19 0.78
N GLY A 61 14.94 -3.94 2.09
CA GLY A 61 16.13 -3.67 2.91
C GLY A 61 16.73 -2.29 2.70
N ALA A 62 15.93 -1.33 2.21
CA ALA A 62 16.39 0.03 1.94
C ALA A 62 15.86 1.04 2.96
N GLU A 63 16.75 1.84 3.54
CA GLU A 63 16.44 2.99 4.37
C GLU A 63 16.04 4.20 3.50
N PRO A 64 14.88 4.84 3.74
CA PRO A 64 14.48 6.04 3.02
C PRO A 64 15.38 7.23 3.36
N LEU A 65 15.78 7.99 2.34
CA LEU A 65 16.62 9.18 2.48
C LEU A 65 15.81 10.45 2.25
N LYS A 66 16.01 11.44 3.13
CA LYS A 66 15.52 12.80 2.91
C LYS A 66 16.53 13.58 2.06
N HIS A 67 16.60 13.29 0.76
CA HIS A 67 17.46 13.99 -0.17
C HIS A 67 16.78 14.16 -1.55
N PRO A 68 16.88 15.33 -2.22
CA PRO A 68 16.19 15.56 -3.49
C PRO A 68 16.62 14.63 -4.63
N LEU A 69 17.87 14.17 -4.65
CA LEU A 69 18.42 13.32 -5.72
C LEU A 69 18.57 11.84 -5.34
N LEU A 70 18.46 11.49 -4.06
CA LEU A 70 18.63 10.13 -3.54
C LEU A 70 17.45 9.81 -2.63
N SER A 71 16.68 8.78 -2.99
CA SER A 71 15.45 8.41 -2.30
C SER A 71 15.63 7.31 -1.25
N ALA A 72 16.64 6.43 -1.40
CA ALA A 72 16.88 5.33 -0.47
C ALA A 72 18.35 4.90 -0.44
N ALA A 73 18.76 4.27 0.67
CA ALA A 73 20.06 3.61 0.86
C ALA A 73 19.83 2.12 1.20
N VAL A 74 20.60 1.21 0.64
CA VAL A 74 20.55 -0.24 0.95
C VAL A 74 21.92 -0.65 1.47
N GLU A 75 21.98 -1.25 2.65
CA GLU A 75 23.19 -1.87 3.16
C GLU A 75 23.43 -3.22 2.44
N LEU A 76 24.66 -3.45 1.98
CA LEU A 76 25.04 -4.68 1.29
C LEU A 76 25.37 -5.78 2.30
N SER A 77 24.93 -7.01 2.04
CA SER A 77 25.10 -8.12 3.01
C SER A 77 26.54 -8.60 3.20
N ASP A 78 27.45 -8.25 2.28
CA ASP A 78 28.84 -8.71 2.26
C ASP A 78 29.81 -7.79 3.04
N GLY A 79 29.30 -6.77 3.71
CA GLY A 79 30.07 -5.91 4.63
C GLY A 79 29.31 -4.64 5.00
N ASP A 80 30.03 -3.56 5.33
CA ASP A 80 29.45 -2.25 5.61
C ASP A 80 29.30 -1.36 4.34
N GLY A 81 29.25 -1.98 3.16
CA GLY A 81 29.04 -1.32 1.88
C GLY A 81 27.58 -0.89 1.69
N HIS A 82 27.34 0.15 0.89
CA HIS A 82 26.01 0.74 0.73
C HIS A 82 25.70 1.08 -0.73
N VAL A 83 24.43 0.95 -1.12
CA VAL A 83 23.89 1.41 -2.40
C VAL A 83 22.83 2.46 -2.15
N PHE A 84 23.12 3.69 -2.56
CA PHE A 84 22.16 4.79 -2.58
C PHE A 84 21.51 4.84 -3.95
N THR A 85 20.19 5.01 -4.01
CA THR A 85 19.43 5.04 -5.26
C THR A 85 18.49 6.23 -5.30
N GLY A 86 18.30 6.77 -6.50
CA GLY A 86 17.40 7.89 -6.76
C GLY A 86 16.95 7.95 -8.21
N ARG A 87 16.05 8.88 -8.50
CA ARG A 87 15.52 9.11 -9.84
C ARG A 87 15.53 10.59 -10.16
N ILE A 88 16.21 10.96 -11.24
CA ILE A 88 16.39 12.34 -11.68
C ILE A 88 15.66 12.53 -13.00
N SER A 89 14.97 13.65 -13.17
CA SER A 89 14.39 14.04 -14.45
C SER A 89 14.29 15.56 -14.55
N ALA A 90 14.34 16.10 -15.77
CA ALA A 90 14.10 17.52 -16.02
C ALA A 90 12.73 18.01 -15.51
N ARG A 91 11.75 17.11 -15.34
CA ARG A 91 10.41 17.46 -14.83
C ARG A 91 10.36 17.61 -13.31
N THR A 92 11.05 16.73 -12.60
CA THR A 92 11.06 16.71 -11.12
C THR A 92 12.17 17.59 -10.54
N HIS A 93 13.19 17.89 -11.35
CA HIS A 93 14.36 18.69 -11.01
C HIS A 93 14.61 19.69 -12.15
N PRO A 94 13.71 20.68 -12.35
CA PRO A 94 13.79 21.63 -13.47
C PRO A 94 15.10 22.40 -13.49
N TRP A 95 15.66 22.69 -12.31
CA TRP A 95 16.96 23.32 -12.18
C TRP A 95 18.11 22.55 -12.84
N ILE A 96 17.99 21.25 -13.14
CA ILE A 96 19.06 20.54 -13.86
C ILE A 96 19.00 20.82 -15.36
N ALA A 97 17.79 21.00 -15.92
CA ALA A 97 17.60 21.33 -17.32
C ALA A 97 18.11 22.74 -17.68
N GLU A 98 18.28 23.59 -16.66
CA GLU A 98 18.87 24.92 -16.76
C GLU A 98 20.40 24.92 -16.84
N HIS A 99 21.06 23.75 -16.70
CA HIS A 99 22.49 23.62 -16.91
C HIS A 99 22.77 23.02 -18.29
N GLN A 100 22.90 23.89 -19.30
CA GLN A 100 23.13 23.46 -20.67
C GLN A 100 24.59 23.61 -21.07
N VAL A 101 25.15 22.56 -21.65
CA VAL A 101 26.49 22.55 -22.23
C VAL A 101 26.40 22.00 -23.65
N ALA A 102 26.85 22.80 -24.63
CA ALA A 102 26.70 22.54 -26.06
C ALA A 102 25.25 22.20 -26.49
N GLY A 103 24.25 22.76 -25.80
CA GLY A 103 22.83 22.58 -26.09
C GLY A 103 22.16 21.41 -25.36
N ASP A 104 22.93 20.56 -24.68
CA ASP A 104 22.41 19.42 -23.92
C ASP A 104 22.22 19.80 -22.45
N ALA A 105 21.13 19.33 -21.82
CA ALA A 105 20.95 19.41 -20.37
C ALA A 105 21.88 18.42 -19.66
N VAL A 106 22.89 18.94 -18.96
CA VAL A 106 23.96 18.13 -18.36
C VAL A 106 23.89 18.28 -16.85
N PHE A 107 23.87 17.16 -16.12
CA PHE A 107 23.98 17.17 -14.67
C PHE A 107 25.31 17.82 -14.25
N PRO A 108 25.29 18.88 -13.42
CA PRO A 108 26.50 19.66 -13.14
C PRO A 108 27.53 18.85 -12.35
N GLY A 109 28.81 19.17 -12.55
CA GLY A 109 29.93 18.54 -11.85
C GLY A 109 29.79 18.60 -10.32
N THR A 110 29.25 19.71 -9.82
CA THR A 110 28.94 19.97 -8.42
C THR A 110 27.81 19.10 -7.88
N GLY A 111 26.94 18.58 -8.74
CA GLY A 111 25.91 17.62 -8.36
C GLY A 111 26.49 16.27 -7.93
N TYR A 112 27.62 15.85 -8.52
CA TYR A 112 28.31 14.64 -8.07
C TYR A 112 28.99 14.83 -6.72
N VAL A 113 29.50 16.03 -6.44
CA VAL A 113 30.03 16.39 -5.11
C VAL A 113 28.91 16.27 -4.08
N GLU A 114 27.73 16.82 -4.33
CA GLU A 114 26.56 16.69 -3.44
C GLU A 114 26.15 15.23 -3.21
N LEU A 115 26.11 14.40 -4.26
CA LEU A 115 25.81 12.97 -4.13
C LEU A 115 26.84 12.23 -3.26
N ALA A 116 28.13 12.56 -3.42
CA ALA A 116 29.21 11.97 -2.64
C ALA A 116 29.21 12.46 -1.19
N VAL A 117 28.97 13.75 -0.93
CA VAL A 117 28.81 14.30 0.42
C VAL A 117 27.65 13.63 1.13
N ARG A 118 26.49 13.52 0.47
CA ARG A 118 25.30 12.89 1.07
C ARG A 118 25.55 11.42 1.44
N ALA A 119 26.27 10.68 0.59
CA ALA A 119 26.67 9.31 0.88
C ALA A 119 27.70 9.23 2.03
N GLY A 120 28.64 10.18 2.07
CA GLY A 120 29.63 10.33 3.14
C GLY A 120 28.98 10.61 4.50
N ASP A 121 28.09 11.60 4.57
CA ASP A 121 27.34 11.95 5.78
C ASP A 121 26.59 10.76 6.37
N HIS A 122 25.96 9.94 5.50
CA HIS A 122 25.25 8.75 5.92
C HIS A 122 26.18 7.68 6.53
N LEU A 123 27.42 7.63 6.07
CA LEU A 123 28.44 6.66 6.49
C LEU A 123 29.45 7.24 7.51
N ALA A 124 29.19 8.45 8.01
CA ALA A 124 30.08 9.21 8.87
C ALA A 124 31.50 9.43 8.27
N CYS A 125 31.59 9.56 6.94
CA CYS A 125 32.76 10.05 6.23
C CYS A 125 32.59 11.54 5.93
N ASP A 126 33.32 12.39 6.63
CA ASP A 126 33.21 13.86 6.59
C ASP A 126 34.05 14.50 5.46
N ARG A 127 34.74 13.70 4.66
CA ARG A 127 35.64 14.17 3.61
C ARG A 127 35.57 13.31 2.35
N ILE A 128 35.56 13.98 1.20
CA ILE A 128 35.84 13.37 -0.10
C ILE A 128 37.34 13.56 -0.36
N ASP A 129 38.12 12.49 -0.24
CA ASP A 129 39.56 12.54 -0.50
C ASP A 129 39.83 12.77 -1.99
N GLU A 130 39.07 12.09 -2.84
CA GLU A 130 39.12 12.25 -4.29
C GLU A 130 37.75 11.97 -4.92
N LEU A 131 37.39 12.74 -5.95
CA LEU A 131 36.27 12.48 -6.84
C LEU A 131 36.69 12.83 -8.28
N VAL A 132 36.65 11.84 -9.16
CA VAL A 132 36.99 11.94 -10.57
C VAL A 132 35.72 11.87 -11.41
N LEU A 133 35.51 12.85 -12.29
CA LEU A 133 34.42 12.87 -13.26
C LEU A 133 34.86 12.16 -14.54
N GLU A 134 34.22 11.03 -14.85
CA GLU A 134 34.57 10.14 -15.96
C GLU A 134 33.73 10.38 -17.22
N ALA A 135 32.42 10.61 -17.04
CA ALA A 135 31.49 10.81 -18.14
C ALA A 135 30.33 11.74 -17.74
N PRO A 136 29.86 12.62 -18.64
CA PRO A 136 28.71 13.48 -18.38
C PRO A 136 27.42 12.68 -18.24
N LEU A 137 26.52 13.14 -17.39
CA LEU A 137 25.13 12.65 -17.32
C LEU A 137 24.26 13.63 -18.08
N VAL A 138 23.92 13.28 -19.32
CA VAL A 138 22.99 14.04 -20.15
C VAL A 138 21.57 13.59 -19.82
N LEU A 139 20.71 14.54 -19.48
CA LEU A 139 19.32 14.27 -19.14
C LEU A 139 18.43 14.28 -20.38
N PRO A 140 17.74 13.16 -20.67
CA PRO A 140 16.75 13.14 -21.75
C PRO A 140 15.54 14.02 -21.38
N GLU A 141 15.05 14.81 -22.35
CA GLU A 141 13.96 15.80 -22.13
C GLU A 141 12.69 15.20 -21.50
N ARG A 142 12.35 13.95 -21.84
CA ARG A 142 11.07 13.31 -21.49
C ARG A 142 11.19 12.09 -20.60
N GLN A 143 12.40 11.69 -20.22
CA GLN A 143 12.61 10.45 -19.47
C GLN A 143 13.33 10.75 -18.15
N SER A 144 13.09 9.90 -17.17
CA SER A 144 13.86 9.91 -15.93
C SER A 144 15.03 8.95 -16.01
N VAL A 145 16.16 9.34 -15.45
CA VAL A 145 17.31 8.47 -15.24
C VAL A 145 17.31 7.96 -13.80
N GLN A 146 17.57 6.66 -13.63
CA GLN A 146 17.90 6.07 -12.33
C GLN A 146 19.35 6.40 -12.04
N VAL A 147 19.65 6.85 -10.82
CA VAL A 147 21.01 7.13 -10.36
C VAL A 147 21.31 6.22 -9.17
N GLN A 148 22.52 5.68 -9.14
CA GLN A 148 23.05 4.90 -8.04
C GLN A 148 24.41 5.43 -7.60
N VAL A 149 24.60 5.54 -6.29
CA VAL A 149 25.91 5.68 -5.65
C VAL A 149 26.19 4.37 -4.95
N VAL A 150 27.23 3.66 -5.37
CA VAL A 150 27.69 2.43 -4.72
C VAL A 150 28.94 2.77 -3.94
N VAL A 151 28.90 2.58 -2.62
CA VAL A 151 30.03 2.77 -1.71
C VAL A 151 30.47 1.40 -1.22
N ASP A 152 31.74 1.08 -1.45
CA ASP A 152 32.32 -0.19 -1.04
C ASP A 152 32.61 -0.19 0.47
N THR A 153 32.98 -1.35 1.01
CA THR A 153 33.32 -1.51 2.42
C THR A 153 34.55 -0.69 2.81
N ALA A 154 34.64 -0.28 4.08
CA ALA A 154 35.80 0.46 4.56
C ALA A 154 37.08 -0.39 4.51
N ASP A 155 38.18 0.22 4.08
CA ASP A 155 39.50 -0.38 4.18
C ASP A 155 40.07 -0.27 5.60
N ALA A 156 41.29 -0.78 5.80
CA ALA A 156 41.94 -0.77 7.12
C ALA A 156 42.23 0.66 7.67
N ALA A 157 42.21 1.68 6.82
CA ALA A 157 42.36 3.09 7.19
C ALA A 157 41.02 3.79 7.42
N GLY A 158 39.88 3.11 7.18
CA GLY A 158 38.54 3.69 7.27
C GLY A 158 38.11 4.43 6.00
N SER A 159 38.88 4.34 4.91
CA SER A 159 38.53 4.93 3.62
C SER A 159 37.60 4.02 2.83
N ARG A 160 36.70 4.61 2.04
CA ARG A 160 35.70 3.87 1.24
C ARG A 160 35.74 4.33 -0.21
N SER A 161 35.95 3.42 -1.15
CA SER A 161 35.76 3.73 -2.58
C SER A 161 34.28 3.87 -2.91
N PHE A 162 33.94 4.78 -3.83
CA PHE A 162 32.58 4.91 -4.34
C PHE A 162 32.52 5.10 -5.85
N ARG A 163 31.36 4.79 -6.42
CA ARG A 163 31.05 4.95 -7.85
C ARG A 163 29.65 5.52 -8.02
N ILE A 164 29.50 6.52 -8.88
CA ILE A 164 28.21 7.11 -9.24
C ILE A 164 27.87 6.70 -10.67
N SER A 165 26.75 6.03 -10.86
CA SER A 165 26.29 5.54 -12.16
C SER A 165 24.84 5.91 -12.41
N SER A 166 24.44 5.99 -13.68
CA SER A 166 23.05 6.18 -14.05
C SER A 166 22.61 5.25 -15.17
N ARG A 167 21.30 5.06 -15.31
CA ARG A 167 20.69 4.41 -16.49
C ARG A 167 19.29 4.93 -16.77
N THR A 168 18.90 4.85 -18.03
CA THR A 168 17.48 4.85 -18.42
C THR A 168 16.93 3.42 -18.30
N ALA A 169 15.62 3.27 -18.06
CA ALA A 169 14.98 1.97 -18.00
C ALA A 169 15.29 1.12 -19.25
N GLY A 170 15.80 -0.10 -19.06
CA GLY A 170 16.18 -1.02 -20.14
C GLY A 170 17.56 -0.75 -20.78
N GLN A 171 18.30 0.27 -20.34
CA GLN A 171 19.67 0.58 -20.80
C GLN A 171 20.73 0.11 -19.80
N PRO A 172 21.98 -0.15 -20.23
CA PRO A 172 23.09 -0.45 -19.33
C PRO A 172 23.43 0.73 -18.42
N TRP A 173 24.07 0.43 -17.28
CA TRP A 173 24.60 1.45 -16.38
C TRP A 173 25.81 2.16 -17.02
N ILE A 174 25.81 3.49 -16.97
CA ILE A 174 26.94 4.33 -17.33
C ILE A 174 27.54 4.88 -16.05
N ARG A 175 28.84 4.68 -15.85
CA ARG A 175 29.56 5.27 -14.72
C ARG A 175 29.94 6.71 -15.06
N HIS A 176 29.59 7.64 -14.19
CA HIS A 176 29.82 9.06 -14.37
C HIS A 176 30.93 9.60 -13.49
N ALA A 177 31.08 9.06 -12.28
CA ALA A 177 32.13 9.46 -11.36
C ALA A 177 32.59 8.29 -10.48
N SER A 178 33.82 8.38 -10.00
CA SER A 178 34.36 7.49 -8.96
C SER A 178 35.25 8.27 -8.00
N GLY A 179 35.49 7.74 -6.81
CA GLY A 179 36.28 8.44 -5.81
C GLY A 179 36.48 7.68 -4.51
N VAL A 180 36.99 8.38 -3.50
CA VAL A 180 37.27 7.86 -2.17
C VAL A 180 36.71 8.82 -1.11
N LEU A 181 35.96 8.26 -0.17
CA LEU A 181 35.49 8.92 1.06
C LEU A 181 36.45 8.60 2.21
N GLY A 182 36.70 9.58 3.07
CA GLY A 182 37.59 9.47 4.23
C GLY A 182 37.03 10.17 5.47
N THR A 183 37.76 10.06 6.58
CA THR A 183 37.40 10.57 7.92
C THR A 183 38.47 11.50 8.51
N ALA A 184 39.38 12.02 7.67
CA ALA A 184 40.54 12.74 8.13
C ALA A 184 40.16 14.12 8.71
N PRO A 185 40.76 14.55 9.85
CA PRO A 185 40.45 15.83 10.45
C PRO A 185 40.72 16.96 9.46
N GLY A 186 39.66 17.73 9.16
CA GLY A 186 39.71 18.85 8.22
C GLY A 186 40.85 19.82 8.56
N ARG A 187 41.55 20.28 7.52
CA ARG A 187 42.56 21.34 7.66
C ARG A 187 41.86 22.58 8.26
N GLN A 188 42.51 23.29 9.19
CA GLN A 188 42.00 24.59 9.62
C GLN A 188 42.08 25.57 8.46
N HIS A 189 40.92 26.06 8.03
CA HIS A 189 40.80 27.08 6.99
C HIS A 189 40.47 28.42 7.61
N SER A 190 41.14 29.47 7.16
CA SER A 190 40.81 30.85 7.54
C SER A 190 39.51 31.26 6.83
N GLY A 191 38.47 31.57 7.59
CA GLY A 191 37.20 32.09 7.05
C GLY A 191 37.34 33.39 6.27
N LEU A 192 36.32 33.75 5.48
CA LEU A 192 36.27 34.94 4.61
C LEU A 192 35.57 36.12 5.30
N THR A 193 36.11 36.54 6.45
CA THR A 193 35.49 37.56 7.32
C THR A 193 35.69 39.00 6.84
N ALA A 194 36.82 39.30 6.17
CA ALA A 194 37.08 40.61 5.58
C ALA A 194 36.58 40.67 4.13
N TRP A 195 35.56 41.51 3.86
CA TRP A 195 34.89 41.54 2.55
C TRP A 195 34.45 42.96 2.11
N PRO A 196 34.65 43.35 0.84
CA PRO A 196 35.44 42.65 -0.17
C PRO A 196 36.90 42.53 0.28
N PRO A 197 37.66 41.53 -0.20
CA PRO A 197 39.00 41.26 0.30
C PRO A 197 39.93 42.47 0.14
N ALA A 198 40.67 42.80 1.20
CA ALA A 198 41.58 43.94 1.19
C ALA A 198 42.65 43.78 0.09
N GLY A 199 42.83 44.84 -0.71
CA GLY A 199 43.78 44.86 -1.83
C GLY A 199 43.29 44.16 -3.11
N ALA A 200 42.06 43.64 -3.15
CA ALA A 200 41.48 43.07 -4.35
C ALA A 200 40.84 44.14 -5.26
N THR A 201 40.99 43.97 -6.57
CA THR A 201 40.41 44.86 -7.59
C THR A 201 39.13 44.23 -8.13
N ALA A 202 38.06 45.02 -8.24
CA ALA A 202 36.80 44.54 -8.81
C ALA A 202 36.95 44.23 -10.31
N VAL A 203 36.34 43.14 -10.75
CA VAL A 203 36.27 42.71 -12.15
C VAL A 203 34.89 43.07 -12.69
N ASP A 204 34.84 43.64 -13.90
CA ASP A 204 33.58 43.88 -14.61
C ASP A 204 32.98 42.55 -15.08
N ILE A 205 31.77 42.25 -14.61
CA ILE A 205 31.04 41.03 -14.95
C ILE A 205 29.83 41.29 -15.85
N ASP A 206 29.64 42.54 -16.31
CA ASP A 206 28.56 42.87 -17.21
C ASP A 206 28.68 42.04 -18.51
N GLY A 207 27.58 41.39 -18.89
CA GLY A 207 27.55 40.52 -20.07
C GLY A 207 28.19 39.14 -19.87
N HIS A 208 28.53 38.73 -18.64
CA HIS A 208 29.07 37.39 -18.33
C HIS A 208 28.23 36.26 -18.96
N TYR A 209 26.94 36.20 -18.65
CA TYR A 209 26.07 35.11 -19.10
C TYR A 209 25.82 35.07 -20.62
N PRO A 210 25.56 36.21 -21.31
CA PRO A 210 25.57 36.26 -22.77
C PRO A 210 26.86 35.69 -23.38
N ALA A 211 28.03 36.08 -22.87
CA ALA A 211 29.32 35.59 -23.36
C ALA A 211 29.52 34.09 -23.10
N ARG A 212 29.01 33.56 -21.97
CA ARG A 212 29.02 32.11 -21.68
C ARG A 212 28.13 31.34 -22.66
N ALA A 213 26.93 31.84 -22.96
CA ALA A 213 26.01 31.22 -23.90
C ALA A 213 26.58 31.15 -25.32
N GLU A 214 27.29 32.19 -25.79
CA GLU A 214 28.00 32.18 -27.07
C GLU A 214 29.10 31.10 -27.14
N ASN A 215 29.66 30.71 -25.99
CA ASN A 215 30.67 29.65 -25.88
C ASN A 215 30.06 28.27 -25.53
N GLY A 216 28.75 28.11 -25.72
CA GLY A 216 28.05 26.84 -25.54
C GLY A 216 27.63 26.53 -24.09
N PHE A 217 27.70 27.48 -23.17
CA PHE A 217 27.25 27.32 -21.79
C PHE A 217 25.94 28.09 -21.55
N GLY A 218 24.81 27.39 -21.71
CA GLY A 218 23.48 27.95 -21.48
C GLY A 218 23.07 27.77 -20.03
N TYR A 219 23.15 28.82 -19.23
CA TYR A 219 22.73 28.81 -17.83
C TYR A 219 21.35 29.44 -17.67
N GLY A 220 20.41 28.72 -17.07
CA GLY A 220 19.13 29.28 -16.61
C GLY A 220 19.27 30.07 -15.31
N ALA A 221 18.18 30.68 -14.85
CA ALA A 221 18.16 31.67 -13.78
C ALA A 221 18.85 31.18 -12.49
N ILE A 222 18.68 29.91 -12.13
CA ILE A 222 19.25 29.36 -10.89
C ILE A 222 20.79 29.25 -10.91
N TYR A 223 21.41 29.11 -12.10
CA TYR A 223 22.87 29.12 -12.26
C TYR A 223 23.44 30.51 -12.49
N GLN A 224 22.58 31.53 -12.65
CA GLN A 224 22.98 32.91 -12.87
C GLN A 224 23.22 33.68 -11.56
N GLY A 225 23.83 33.01 -10.58
CA GLY A 225 23.99 33.53 -9.22
C GLY A 225 25.22 34.42 -8.98
N LEU A 226 26.12 34.59 -9.95
CA LEU A 226 27.36 35.35 -9.79
C LEU A 226 27.07 36.85 -9.79
N THR A 227 27.28 37.52 -8.64
CA THR A 227 26.89 38.93 -8.45
C THR A 227 28.06 39.90 -8.43
N ALA A 228 29.24 39.45 -8.03
CA ALA A 228 30.45 40.26 -8.04
C ALA A 228 31.70 39.37 -8.07
N VAL A 229 32.77 39.86 -8.70
CA VAL A 229 34.08 39.21 -8.74
C VAL A 229 35.17 40.22 -8.41
N TRP A 230 36.16 39.82 -7.61
CA TRP A 230 37.38 40.57 -7.36
C TRP A 230 38.60 39.70 -7.62
N ARG A 231 39.74 40.34 -7.89
CA ARG A 231 41.01 39.68 -8.15
C ARG A 231 42.14 40.28 -7.32
N ARG A 232 43.02 39.42 -6.80
CA ARG A 232 44.25 39.82 -6.11
C ARG A 232 45.34 38.78 -6.31
N ASP A 233 46.48 39.15 -6.88
CA ASP A 233 47.68 38.29 -6.96
C ASP A 233 47.44 36.86 -7.52
N GLY A 234 46.51 36.72 -8.47
CA GLY A 234 46.11 35.42 -9.05
C GLY A 234 44.96 34.71 -8.32
N GLU A 235 44.55 35.19 -7.15
CA GLU A 235 43.35 34.75 -6.43
C GLU A 235 42.10 35.43 -6.99
N LEU A 236 41.02 34.68 -7.08
CA LEU A 236 39.69 35.14 -7.46
C LEU A 236 38.76 35.07 -6.27
N PHE A 237 37.93 36.10 -6.12
CA PHE A 237 36.93 36.17 -5.07
C PHE A 237 35.59 36.46 -5.69
N ALA A 238 34.52 35.84 -5.19
CA ALA A 238 33.18 36.03 -5.74
C ALA A 238 32.11 36.11 -4.66
N GLU A 239 31.06 36.90 -4.94
CA GLU A 239 29.78 36.81 -4.25
C GLU A 239 28.78 36.08 -5.13
N VAL A 240 28.11 35.08 -4.54
CA VAL A 240 27.14 34.24 -5.23
C VAL A 240 25.84 34.22 -4.44
N VAL A 241 24.71 34.36 -5.13
CA VAL A 241 23.39 34.25 -4.54
C VAL A 241 22.58 33.15 -5.20
N LEU A 242 21.88 32.38 -4.39
CA LEU A 242 20.75 31.57 -4.85
C LEU A 242 19.52 32.48 -4.89
N GLY A 243 18.92 32.64 -6.07
CA GLY A 243 17.76 33.50 -6.28
C GLY A 243 16.65 33.26 -5.23
N ASP A 244 15.95 34.32 -4.83
CA ASP A 244 14.98 34.27 -3.72
C ASP A 244 13.88 33.21 -3.94
N GLU A 245 13.50 32.96 -5.19
CA GLU A 245 12.53 31.93 -5.60
C GLU A 245 13.01 30.49 -5.33
N PHE A 246 14.32 30.27 -5.18
CA PHE A 246 14.94 28.96 -4.96
C PHE A 246 15.48 28.77 -3.54
N ARG A 247 15.37 29.77 -2.64
CA ARG A 247 15.85 29.66 -1.25
C ARG A 247 15.24 28.49 -0.49
N GLY A 248 13.99 28.13 -0.78
CA GLY A 248 13.32 26.95 -0.20
C GLY A 248 13.97 25.61 -0.57
N GLU A 249 14.85 25.58 -1.59
CA GLU A 249 15.62 24.40 -1.96
C GLU A 249 16.95 24.28 -1.20
N ALA A 250 17.50 25.38 -0.67
CA ALA A 250 18.84 25.40 -0.07
C ALA A 250 19.00 24.41 1.10
N ASP A 251 18.00 24.33 1.98
CA ASP A 251 18.03 23.47 3.17
C ASP A 251 17.91 21.97 2.85
N ARG A 252 17.58 21.62 1.60
CA ARG A 252 17.38 20.23 1.17
C ARG A 252 18.66 19.57 0.68
N PHE A 253 19.73 20.35 0.51
CA PHE A 253 21.05 19.90 0.06
C PHE A 253 22.10 20.24 1.11
N GLY A 254 23.24 19.55 1.07
CA GLY A 254 24.44 19.97 1.79
C GLY A 254 24.87 21.36 1.32
N LEU A 255 25.15 21.49 0.02
CA LEU A 255 25.24 22.77 -0.67
C LEU A 255 24.59 22.65 -2.04
N HIS A 256 23.60 23.48 -2.34
CA HIS A 256 22.84 23.35 -3.58
C HIS A 256 23.77 23.37 -4.82
N PRO A 257 23.74 22.35 -5.70
CA PRO A 257 24.69 22.19 -6.80
C PRO A 257 24.81 23.42 -7.72
N ALA A 258 23.68 24.07 -8.03
CA ALA A 258 23.68 25.28 -8.86
C ALA A 258 24.42 26.48 -8.24
N VAL A 259 24.39 26.62 -6.91
CA VAL A 259 25.07 27.73 -6.22
C VAL A 259 26.57 27.47 -6.17
N LEU A 260 26.96 26.21 -5.91
CA LEU A 260 28.36 25.81 -5.99
C LEU A 260 28.88 25.94 -7.43
N ASP A 261 28.08 25.62 -8.44
CA ASP A 261 28.48 25.81 -9.85
C ASP A 261 28.67 27.29 -10.18
N ALA A 262 27.74 28.15 -9.76
CA ALA A 262 27.84 29.61 -9.90
C ALA A 262 29.10 30.17 -9.22
N ALA A 263 29.53 29.61 -8.08
CA ALA A 263 30.81 29.94 -7.46
C ALA A 263 32.02 29.62 -8.34
N LEU A 264 32.00 28.47 -9.03
CA LEU A 264 33.08 28.07 -9.93
C LEU A 264 33.10 28.90 -11.22
N GLN A 265 32.00 29.53 -11.62
CA GLN A 265 31.98 30.38 -12.82
C GLN A 265 32.95 31.57 -12.75
N ALA A 266 33.35 31.99 -11.54
CA ALA A 266 34.39 32.99 -11.32
C ALA A 266 35.74 32.62 -11.96
N LEU A 267 36.03 31.33 -12.14
CA LEU A 267 37.22 30.84 -12.85
C LEU A 267 37.29 31.31 -14.32
N SER A 268 36.18 31.75 -14.89
CA SER A 268 36.16 32.37 -16.23
C SER A 268 36.98 33.66 -16.30
N TYR A 269 37.30 34.26 -15.15
CA TYR A 269 38.10 35.49 -15.03
C TYR A 269 39.56 35.22 -14.67
N ASP A 270 40.02 33.97 -14.72
CA ASP A 270 41.44 33.63 -14.60
C ASP A 270 42.18 33.94 -15.91
N GLU A 271 43.09 34.92 -15.86
CA GLU A 271 43.87 35.35 -17.02
C GLU A 271 44.89 34.31 -17.48
N SER A 272 45.29 33.39 -16.60
CA SER A 272 46.22 32.30 -16.96
C SER A 272 45.56 31.21 -17.83
N ALA A 273 44.23 31.19 -17.89
CA ALA A 273 43.43 30.18 -18.57
C ALA A 273 42.73 30.67 -19.84
N ALA A 274 43.09 31.85 -20.37
CA ALA A 274 42.38 32.52 -21.46
C ALA A 274 42.24 31.66 -22.73
N GLY A 275 40.99 31.47 -23.19
CA GLY A 275 40.67 31.03 -24.56
C GLY A 275 40.17 29.59 -24.75
N ALA A 276 40.10 28.76 -23.71
CA ALA A 276 39.49 27.44 -23.79
C ALA A 276 38.42 27.27 -22.72
N ALA A 277 37.22 26.81 -23.11
CA ALA A 277 36.21 26.35 -22.19
C ALA A 277 36.81 25.26 -21.28
N ARG A 278 36.57 25.31 -19.97
CA ARG A 278 37.07 24.30 -19.03
C ARG A 278 35.93 23.79 -18.17
N LEU A 279 35.99 22.49 -17.85
CA LEU A 279 35.04 21.81 -16.98
C LEU A 279 35.77 21.21 -15.77
N PRO A 280 35.12 21.15 -14.60
CA PRO A 280 35.60 20.36 -13.48
C PRO A 280 35.92 18.92 -13.89
N PHE A 281 37.04 18.38 -13.42
CA PHE A 281 37.45 17.00 -13.71
C PHE A 281 37.77 16.20 -12.45
N VAL A 282 38.60 16.75 -11.55
CA VAL A 282 38.95 16.10 -10.29
C VAL A 282 38.75 17.07 -9.13
N TRP A 283 38.10 16.59 -8.08
CA TRP A 283 38.00 17.23 -6.78
C TRP A 283 38.82 16.43 -5.78
N SER A 284 39.60 17.11 -4.94
CA SER A 284 40.38 16.48 -3.88
C SER A 284 40.22 17.23 -2.58
N GLY A 285 40.06 16.48 -1.50
CA GLY A 285 39.93 17.02 -0.15
C GLY A 285 38.74 17.96 0.02
N VAL A 286 37.56 17.54 -0.42
CA VAL A 286 36.32 18.30 -0.24
C VAL A 286 35.73 18.01 1.14
N THR A 287 35.42 19.06 1.90
CA THR A 287 34.75 18.99 3.20
C THR A 287 33.62 20.00 3.22
N LEU A 288 32.41 19.55 3.58
CA LEU A 288 31.27 20.40 3.87
C LEU A 288 31.26 20.72 5.37
N HIS A 289 31.21 22.00 5.71
CA HIS A 289 31.26 22.51 7.10
C HIS A 289 29.89 22.94 7.61
N ALA A 290 29.03 23.43 6.71
CA ALA A 290 27.68 23.91 7.02
C ALA A 290 26.75 23.71 5.81
N SER A 291 25.44 23.63 6.06
CA SER A 291 24.40 23.49 5.03
C SER A 291 23.39 24.65 5.03
N GLY A 292 22.54 24.72 4.00
CA GLY A 292 21.48 25.74 3.90
C GLY A 292 21.95 27.14 3.46
N ALA A 293 23.22 27.30 3.09
CA ALA A 293 23.75 28.59 2.64
C ALA A 293 23.17 28.99 1.27
N SER A 294 22.54 30.16 1.21
CA SER A 294 21.95 30.75 -0.02
C SER A 294 22.71 31.98 -0.53
N LEU A 295 23.65 32.50 0.26
CA LEU A 295 24.53 33.61 -0.07
C LEU A 295 25.95 33.20 0.29
N LEU A 296 26.84 33.18 -0.70
CA LEU A 296 28.19 32.68 -0.55
C LEU A 296 29.23 33.76 -0.85
N ARG A 297 30.28 33.78 -0.03
CA ARG A 297 31.58 34.36 -0.36
C ARG A 297 32.51 33.25 -0.79
N VAL A 298 33.21 33.44 -1.89
CA VAL A 298 34.05 32.42 -2.49
C VAL A 298 35.45 32.99 -2.64
N ALA A 299 36.47 32.19 -2.31
CA ALA A 299 37.86 32.45 -2.63
C ALA A 299 38.42 31.25 -3.40
N ILE A 300 39.00 31.50 -4.56
CA ILE A 300 39.62 30.50 -5.43
C ILE A 300 41.06 30.94 -5.66
N ALA A 301 42.03 30.11 -5.25
CA ALA A 301 43.44 30.42 -5.42
C ALA A 301 44.13 29.34 -6.28
N PRO A 302 45.20 29.68 -7.03
CA PRO A 302 45.98 28.71 -7.76
C PRO A 302 46.56 27.63 -6.82
N GLY A 303 46.39 26.38 -7.21
CA GLY A 303 46.91 25.22 -6.49
C GLY A 303 48.38 24.91 -6.83
N ALA A 304 48.91 23.84 -6.23
CA ALA A 304 50.30 23.44 -6.42
C ALA A 304 50.60 22.81 -7.80
N ALA A 305 49.57 22.32 -8.50
CA ALA A 305 49.66 21.73 -9.83
C ALA A 305 49.06 22.68 -10.88
N ASP A 306 49.60 22.64 -12.10
CA ASP A 306 49.08 23.45 -13.20
C ASP A 306 47.62 23.07 -13.53
N GLY A 307 46.75 24.08 -13.60
CA GLY A 307 45.30 23.89 -13.79
C GLY A 307 44.52 23.36 -12.58
N ALA A 308 45.14 23.30 -11.39
CA ALA A 308 44.47 23.00 -10.12
C ALA A 308 44.23 24.26 -9.29
N TYR A 309 43.13 24.30 -8.55
CA TYR A 309 42.74 25.45 -7.71
C TYR A 309 42.30 25.01 -6.32
N THR A 310 42.64 25.75 -5.28
CA THR A 310 41.99 25.61 -3.97
C THR A 310 40.68 26.39 -3.98
N VAL A 311 39.64 25.87 -3.34
CA VAL A 311 38.32 26.53 -3.28
C VAL A 311 37.89 26.63 -1.83
N THR A 312 37.60 27.85 -1.36
CA THR A 312 37.00 28.11 -0.06
C THR A 312 35.69 28.85 -0.25
N VAL A 313 34.60 28.26 0.24
CA VAL A 313 33.26 28.82 0.23
C VAL A 313 32.87 29.12 1.67
N ALA A 314 32.38 30.32 1.92
CA ALA A 314 31.95 30.79 3.22
C ALA A 314 30.58 31.48 3.12
N ASP A 315 29.89 31.62 4.25
CA ASP A 315 28.67 32.41 4.34
C ASP A 315 28.96 33.93 4.39
N THR A 316 27.92 34.73 4.60
CA THR A 316 28.04 36.20 4.69
C THR A 316 28.74 36.70 5.97
N SER A 317 28.86 35.86 7.00
CA SER A 317 29.66 36.14 8.20
C SER A 317 31.14 35.82 7.98
N GLY A 318 31.45 35.01 6.95
CA GLY A 318 32.79 34.54 6.63
C GLY A 318 33.11 33.17 7.23
N GLU A 319 32.14 32.50 7.85
CA GLU A 319 32.33 31.14 8.35
C GLU A 319 32.34 30.13 7.20
N PRO A 320 33.25 29.13 7.19
CA PRO A 320 33.34 28.15 6.12
C PRO A 320 32.04 27.36 5.93
N VAL A 321 31.64 27.18 4.68
CA VAL A 321 30.53 26.33 4.22
C VAL A 321 31.08 25.10 3.51
N LEU A 322 32.02 25.27 2.57
CA LEU A 322 32.67 24.17 1.84
C LEU A 322 34.12 24.53 1.54
N THR A 323 35.03 23.56 1.68
CA THR A 323 36.44 23.72 1.27
C THR A 323 36.85 22.58 0.37
N ALA A 324 37.66 22.86 -0.66
CA ALA A 324 38.32 21.87 -1.50
C ALA A 324 39.82 22.16 -1.58
N ASP A 325 40.64 21.18 -1.22
CA ASP A 325 42.11 21.28 -1.27
C ASP A 325 42.63 21.41 -2.72
N ALA A 326 41.96 20.77 -3.68
CA ALA A 326 42.26 20.95 -5.10
C ALA A 326 41.02 20.67 -5.98
N LEU A 327 40.82 21.53 -6.97
CA LEU A 327 39.89 21.36 -8.08
C LEU A 327 40.70 21.46 -9.38
N THR A 328 40.83 20.35 -10.11
CA THR A 328 41.51 20.31 -11.40
C THR A 328 40.49 20.45 -12.53
N LEU A 329 40.77 21.36 -13.46
CA LEU A 329 39.92 21.61 -14.62
C LEU A 329 40.53 20.99 -15.88
N ARG A 330 39.69 20.52 -16.82
CA ARG A 330 40.13 20.08 -18.15
C ARG A 330 39.58 20.97 -19.26
N PRO A 331 40.36 21.19 -20.34
CA PRO A 331 39.84 21.82 -21.55
C PRO A 331 38.66 21.04 -22.12
N TYR A 332 37.64 21.77 -22.55
CA TYR A 332 36.48 21.29 -23.29
C TYR A 332 36.54 21.92 -24.68
N ASP A 333 36.44 21.07 -25.71
CA ASP A 333 36.61 21.47 -27.11
C ASP A 333 35.29 21.88 -27.80
N GLY A 334 34.20 21.95 -27.04
CA GLY A 334 32.88 22.35 -27.56
C GLY A 334 32.12 21.23 -28.27
N THR A 335 32.61 19.99 -28.24
CA THR A 335 31.90 18.86 -28.85
C THR A 335 30.66 18.46 -28.02
N PRO A 336 29.46 18.34 -28.63
CA PRO A 336 28.26 17.87 -27.94
C PRO A 336 28.48 16.50 -27.32
N PHE A 337 27.89 16.28 -26.15
CA PHE A 337 28.02 15.02 -25.44
C PHE A 337 27.18 13.95 -26.13
N SER A 338 27.75 13.27 -27.13
CA SER A 338 27.08 12.15 -27.77
C SER A 338 26.79 11.06 -26.74
N ALA A 339 25.52 10.68 -26.57
CA ALA A 339 25.17 9.48 -25.82
C ALA A 339 26.00 8.31 -26.38
N PRO A 340 26.73 7.56 -25.54
CA PRO A 340 27.63 6.52 -26.04
C PRO A 340 26.80 5.46 -26.79
N THR A 341 26.91 5.48 -28.12
CA THR A 341 26.47 4.39 -28.97
C THR A 341 27.69 3.55 -29.24
N GLN A 342 27.89 2.42 -28.54
CA GLN A 342 28.65 1.32 -29.13
C GLN A 342 28.60 -0.04 -28.43
N GLU A 343 28.42 -1.03 -29.31
CA GLU A 343 28.99 -2.38 -29.36
C GLU A 343 28.70 -3.37 -28.22
N ARG A 344 27.87 -4.36 -28.59
CA ARG A 344 27.68 -5.64 -27.90
C ARG A 344 29.02 -6.34 -27.65
N PRO A 345 29.41 -6.60 -26.39
CA PRO A 345 30.41 -7.60 -26.08
C PRO A 345 29.79 -8.99 -26.24
N THR A 346 30.49 -9.83 -27.00
CA THR A 346 30.19 -11.25 -27.19
C THR A 346 30.18 -12.01 -25.87
N ALA A 347 29.23 -12.94 -25.75
CA ALA A 347 29.03 -13.83 -24.62
C ALA A 347 30.31 -14.56 -24.19
N ALA A 348 30.60 -14.52 -22.88
CA ALA A 348 31.53 -15.42 -22.23
C ALA A 348 30.87 -16.05 -20.99
N ALA A 349 30.70 -17.37 -21.07
CA ALA A 349 30.62 -18.39 -20.03
C ALA A 349 29.85 -18.07 -18.73
N SER A 350 28.61 -18.57 -18.67
CA SER A 350 27.92 -18.93 -17.43
C SER A 350 28.57 -20.20 -16.85
N GLU A 351 29.22 -20.10 -15.68
CA GLU A 351 29.53 -21.27 -14.86
C GLU A 351 28.28 -21.71 -14.10
N ALA A 352 27.98 -23.00 -14.20
CA ALA A 352 26.81 -23.64 -13.63
C ALA A 352 27.00 -23.89 -12.12
N VAL A 353 26.07 -23.39 -11.32
CA VAL A 353 25.90 -23.79 -9.91
C VAL A 353 25.05 -25.06 -9.89
N THR A 354 25.65 -26.18 -9.50
CA THR A 354 24.98 -27.47 -9.31
C THR A 354 24.16 -27.49 -8.02
N GLU A 355 22.84 -27.62 -8.16
CA GLU A 355 21.92 -27.94 -7.06
C GLU A 355 22.19 -29.35 -6.49
N THR A 356 22.25 -29.43 -5.17
CA THR A 356 22.33 -30.69 -4.42
C THR A 356 20.94 -31.05 -3.88
N PRO A 357 20.42 -32.29 -4.11
CA PRO A 357 19.05 -32.63 -3.72
C PRO A 357 18.93 -33.00 -2.24
N ALA A 358 17.89 -32.47 -1.59
CA ALA A 358 17.50 -32.80 -0.21
C ALA A 358 16.86 -34.21 -0.10
N PRO A 359 17.10 -34.96 1.00
CA PRO A 359 16.61 -36.33 1.15
C PRO A 359 15.15 -36.41 1.67
N ARG A 360 14.40 -37.38 1.12
CA ARG A 360 13.08 -37.84 1.60
C ARG A 360 13.21 -38.65 2.90
N PRO A 361 12.30 -38.50 3.88
CA PRO A 361 12.23 -39.41 5.01
C PRO A 361 11.28 -40.59 4.72
N THR A 362 11.79 -41.81 4.91
CA THR A 362 11.05 -43.07 4.94
C THR A 362 10.51 -43.38 6.34
N ALA A 363 9.31 -43.94 6.40
CA ALA A 363 8.64 -44.40 7.61
C ALA A 363 9.36 -45.54 8.36
N ARG A 364 9.26 -45.55 9.70
CA ARG A 364 9.26 -46.80 10.50
C ARG A 364 8.51 -46.67 11.83
N ARG A 365 7.54 -47.59 12.00
CA ARG A 365 6.77 -47.97 13.20
C ARG A 365 7.66 -48.34 14.40
N LYS A 366 7.28 -47.89 15.61
CA LYS A 366 6.92 -48.69 16.81
C LYS A 366 6.98 -47.84 18.09
N ALA A 367 5.85 -47.68 18.77
CA ALA A 367 5.70 -47.78 20.24
C ALA A 367 4.24 -47.45 20.60
N ALA A 368 3.39 -48.48 20.64
CA ALA A 368 2.06 -48.40 21.23
C ALA A 368 2.05 -49.40 22.39
N ALA A 369 2.11 -48.89 23.62
CA ALA A 369 1.66 -49.56 24.84
C ALA A 369 1.77 -48.57 26.01
N ALA A 370 0.73 -48.54 26.84
CA ALA A 370 0.63 -47.88 28.16
C ALA A 370 0.11 -46.43 28.23
N VAL A 371 -1.16 -46.19 27.85
CA VAL A 371 -2.10 -45.29 28.59
C VAL A 371 -3.54 -45.71 28.20
N SER A 372 -4.24 -46.52 28.98
CA SER A 372 -5.65 -46.86 28.67
C SER A 372 -6.55 -47.14 29.88
N GLY A 373 -6.17 -46.69 31.08
CA GLY A 373 -6.97 -46.89 32.30
C GLY A 373 -7.98 -45.78 32.60
N GLY A 374 -7.66 -44.52 32.30
CA GLY A 374 -8.47 -43.35 32.70
C GLY A 374 -9.71 -43.09 31.84
N GLY A 375 -9.58 -43.16 30.51
CA GLY A 375 -10.65 -42.81 29.58
C GLY A 375 -11.89 -43.71 29.63
N GLN A 376 -11.76 -44.98 30.03
CA GLN A 376 -12.92 -45.88 30.15
C GLN A 376 -13.81 -45.51 31.33
N ALA A 377 -13.21 -45.17 32.48
CA ALA A 377 -13.97 -44.76 33.67
C ALA A 377 -14.71 -43.43 33.48
N LEU A 378 -14.13 -42.49 32.70
CA LEU A 378 -14.79 -41.24 32.35
C LEU A 378 -16.01 -41.48 31.44
N ARG A 379 -15.88 -42.36 30.44
CA ARG A 379 -17.00 -42.74 29.54
C ARG A 379 -18.16 -43.36 30.31
N ASP A 380 -17.87 -44.33 31.18
CA ASP A 380 -18.90 -45.02 31.96
C ASP A 380 -19.62 -44.05 32.91
N ARG A 381 -18.92 -43.06 33.47
CA ARG A 381 -19.51 -42.00 34.30
C ARG A 381 -20.40 -41.04 33.49
N LEU A 382 -19.95 -40.60 32.32
CA LEU A 382 -20.71 -39.68 31.46
C LEU A 382 -21.96 -40.34 30.88
N ALA A 383 -21.88 -41.61 30.51
CA ALA A 383 -23.02 -42.38 29.99
C ALA A 383 -24.18 -42.51 30.99
N ALA A 384 -23.92 -42.38 32.30
CA ALA A 384 -24.92 -42.44 33.36
C ALA A 384 -25.60 -41.07 33.66
N LEU A 385 -25.18 -39.98 33.01
CA LEU A 385 -25.67 -38.62 33.25
C LEU A 385 -26.62 -38.14 32.12
N PRO A 386 -27.58 -37.25 32.41
CA PRO A 386 -28.34 -36.51 31.39
C PRO A 386 -27.44 -35.65 30.50
N ARG A 387 -27.85 -35.39 29.24
CA ARG A 387 -27.05 -34.66 28.22
C ARG A 387 -26.51 -33.30 28.69
N GLN A 388 -27.30 -32.56 29.46
CA GLN A 388 -26.87 -31.26 29.99
C GLN A 388 -25.78 -31.43 31.05
N GLU A 389 -25.95 -32.38 31.97
CA GLU A 389 -24.97 -32.71 33.01
C GLU A 389 -23.68 -33.32 32.43
N GLN A 390 -23.76 -34.02 31.28
CA GLN A 390 -22.58 -34.45 30.52
C GLN A 390 -21.76 -33.27 30.01
N ARG A 391 -22.42 -32.26 29.42
CA ARG A 391 -21.76 -31.04 28.93
C ARG A 391 -21.13 -30.26 30.07
N ASP A 392 -21.82 -30.13 31.20
CA ASP A 392 -21.31 -29.42 32.37
C ASP A 392 -20.08 -30.12 32.98
N ALA A 393 -20.12 -31.46 33.10
CA ALA A 393 -19.00 -32.25 33.59
C ALA A 393 -17.77 -32.18 32.66
N LEU A 394 -17.98 -32.21 31.34
CA LEU A 394 -16.89 -32.06 30.35
C LEU A 394 -16.35 -30.62 30.34
N LEU A 395 -17.20 -29.61 30.50
CA LEU A 395 -16.80 -28.21 30.57
C LEU A 395 -15.95 -27.95 31.81
N GLU A 396 -16.25 -28.59 32.94
CA GLU A 396 -15.42 -28.53 34.14
C GLU A 396 -14.02 -29.10 33.87
N ILE A 397 -13.92 -30.24 33.17
CA ILE A 397 -12.65 -30.85 32.78
C ILE A 397 -11.85 -29.92 31.86
N VAL A 398 -12.48 -29.41 30.80
CA VAL A 398 -11.84 -28.50 29.84
C VAL A 398 -11.35 -27.23 30.54
N ARG A 399 -12.20 -26.59 31.36
CA ARG A 399 -11.82 -25.38 32.13
C ARG A 399 -10.67 -25.65 33.09
N ARG A 400 -10.73 -26.74 33.86
CA ARG A 400 -9.68 -27.08 34.81
C ARG A 400 -8.34 -27.32 34.11
N ARG A 401 -8.33 -28.08 33.02
CA ARG A 401 -7.10 -28.33 32.24
C ARG A 401 -6.60 -27.06 31.57
N ALA A 402 -7.50 -26.23 31.05
CA ALA A 402 -7.14 -24.96 30.44
C ALA A 402 -6.53 -23.99 31.46
N SER A 403 -7.10 -23.85 32.67
CA SER A 403 -6.54 -23.01 33.74
C SER A 403 -5.16 -23.50 34.20
N ILE A 404 -4.94 -24.81 34.28
CA ILE A 404 -3.61 -25.38 34.63
C ILE A 404 -2.58 -25.02 33.57
N VAL A 405 -2.92 -25.18 32.29
CA VAL A 405 -2.02 -24.89 31.16
C VAL A 405 -1.70 -23.40 31.05
N LEU A 406 -2.66 -22.53 31.38
CA LEU A 406 -2.48 -21.08 31.38
C LEU A 406 -1.90 -20.52 32.68
N GLU A 407 -1.56 -21.39 33.65
CA GLU A 407 -1.09 -21.00 34.99
C GLU A 407 -2.04 -20.01 35.72
N GLN A 408 -3.34 -20.07 35.40
CA GLN A 408 -4.35 -19.21 35.99
C GLN A 408 -4.89 -19.79 37.31
N PRO A 409 -5.14 -18.95 38.33
CA PRO A 409 -5.72 -19.41 39.58
C PRO A 409 -7.13 -19.97 39.34
N PRO A 410 -7.50 -21.09 39.99
CA PRO A 410 -8.78 -21.78 39.76
C PRO A 410 -10.03 -20.99 40.17
N THR A 411 -9.85 -19.80 40.75
CA THR A 411 -10.94 -18.89 41.15
C THR A 411 -11.43 -17.96 40.03
N GLN A 412 -10.73 -17.89 38.90
CA GLN A 412 -11.15 -17.09 37.74
C GLN A 412 -12.00 -17.94 36.79
N ALA A 413 -13.31 -17.67 36.73
CA ALA A 413 -14.22 -18.40 35.85
C ALA A 413 -13.92 -18.07 34.38
N MET A 414 -13.42 -19.07 33.64
CA MET A 414 -13.13 -18.95 32.20
C MET A 414 -14.41 -18.87 31.38
N ASN A 415 -14.52 -17.84 30.53
CA ASN A 415 -15.66 -17.68 29.62
C ASN A 415 -15.65 -18.81 28.58
N ALA A 416 -16.75 -19.56 28.48
CA ALA A 416 -16.86 -20.71 27.58
C ALA A 416 -17.14 -20.33 26.11
N GLU A 417 -17.48 -19.06 25.86
CA GLU A 417 -17.80 -18.53 24.52
C GLU A 417 -16.62 -17.85 23.85
N LEU A 418 -15.61 -17.42 24.61
CA LEU A 418 -14.47 -16.73 24.04
C LEU A 418 -13.55 -17.75 23.33
N PRO A 419 -12.97 -17.37 22.18
CA PRO A 419 -11.95 -18.16 21.54
C PRO A 419 -10.77 -18.43 22.48
N PHE A 420 -10.19 -19.63 22.44
CA PHE A 420 -9.02 -19.99 23.25
C PHE A 420 -7.85 -19.00 23.06
N ARG A 421 -7.70 -18.41 21.87
CA ARG A 421 -6.69 -17.37 21.60
C ARG A 421 -6.88 -16.12 22.47
N GLU A 422 -8.13 -15.66 22.64
CA GLU A 422 -8.47 -14.51 23.49
C GLU A 422 -8.35 -14.84 24.98
N LEU A 423 -8.49 -16.12 25.33
CA LEU A 423 -8.24 -16.64 26.67
C LEU A 423 -6.74 -16.80 26.99
N GLY A 424 -5.84 -16.52 26.04
CA GLY A 424 -4.39 -16.53 26.23
C GLY A 424 -3.67 -17.77 25.71
N PHE A 425 -4.32 -18.63 24.92
CA PHE A 425 -3.67 -19.80 24.33
C PHE A 425 -2.74 -19.44 23.17
N THR A 426 -1.50 -19.90 23.27
CA THR A 426 -0.48 -19.99 22.22
C THR A 426 -0.45 -21.38 21.55
N SER A 427 0.30 -21.53 20.46
CA SER A 427 0.50 -22.83 19.80
C SER A 427 1.10 -23.90 20.73
N LEU A 428 1.95 -23.50 21.68
CA LEU A 428 2.55 -24.43 22.65
C LEU A 428 1.52 -24.88 23.70
N THR A 429 0.77 -23.94 24.27
CA THR A 429 -0.27 -24.23 25.27
C THR A 429 -1.45 -24.99 24.68
N ALA A 430 -1.76 -24.81 23.39
CA ALA A 430 -2.77 -25.61 22.69
C ALA A 430 -2.39 -27.10 22.62
N VAL A 431 -1.11 -27.39 22.36
CA VAL A 431 -0.56 -28.76 22.34
C VAL A 431 -0.59 -29.37 23.75
N GLN A 432 -0.25 -28.59 24.79
CA GLN A 432 -0.30 -29.03 26.19
C GLN A 432 -1.72 -29.33 26.66
N LEU A 433 -2.71 -28.49 26.30
CA LEU A 433 -4.12 -28.74 26.61
C LEU A 433 -4.62 -30.00 25.92
N ARG A 434 -4.28 -30.20 24.65
CA ARG A 434 -4.59 -31.44 23.92
C ARG A 434 -4.00 -32.66 24.62
N GLU A 435 -2.73 -32.62 25.02
CA GLU A 435 -2.08 -33.74 25.72
C GLU A 435 -2.77 -34.05 27.05
N ALA A 436 -3.08 -33.03 27.83
CA ALA A 436 -3.78 -33.17 29.11
C ALA A 436 -5.21 -33.73 28.94
N LEU A 437 -5.92 -33.30 27.89
CA LEU A 437 -7.26 -33.82 27.56
C LEU A 437 -7.18 -35.24 27.01
N ALA A 438 -6.21 -35.56 26.17
CA ALA A 438 -6.02 -36.92 25.63
C ALA A 438 -5.67 -37.91 26.74
N GLU A 439 -4.86 -37.51 27.71
CA GLU A 439 -4.52 -38.32 28.89
C GLU A 439 -5.77 -38.62 29.74
N GLU A 440 -6.60 -37.61 29.99
CA GLU A 440 -7.77 -37.76 30.87
C GLU A 440 -8.97 -38.42 30.19
N THR A 441 -9.20 -38.13 28.91
CA THR A 441 -10.33 -38.68 28.13
C THR A 441 -10.00 -40.02 27.49
N GLY A 442 -8.72 -40.35 27.31
CA GLY A 442 -8.27 -41.53 26.58
C GLY A 442 -8.53 -41.45 25.07
N LEU A 443 -8.95 -40.30 24.54
CA LEU A 443 -9.19 -40.08 23.12
C LEU A 443 -7.88 -39.80 22.37
N ARG A 444 -7.86 -40.13 21.07
CA ARG A 444 -6.81 -39.68 20.16
C ARG A 444 -7.22 -38.33 19.57
N LEU A 445 -6.79 -37.26 20.21
CA LEU A 445 -7.13 -35.90 19.80
C LEU A 445 -6.11 -35.35 18.79
N PRO A 446 -6.55 -34.71 17.69
CA PRO A 446 -5.65 -34.15 16.68
C PRO A 446 -4.83 -32.98 17.24
N ALA A 447 -3.68 -32.70 16.62
CA ALA A 447 -2.84 -31.55 16.99
C ALA A 447 -3.52 -30.19 16.76
N THR A 448 -4.53 -30.16 15.88
CA THR A 448 -5.33 -29.00 15.52
C THR A 448 -6.57 -28.79 16.40
N LEU A 449 -6.78 -29.62 17.43
CA LEU A 449 -8.01 -29.63 18.26
C LEU A 449 -8.53 -28.25 18.70
N VAL A 450 -7.65 -27.38 19.19
CA VAL A 450 -8.00 -26.04 19.69
C VAL A 450 -8.31 -25.06 18.54
N PHE A 451 -7.84 -25.34 17.32
CA PHE A 451 -8.16 -24.57 16.12
C PHE A 451 -9.47 -25.04 15.48
N ASP A 452 -9.68 -26.36 15.44
CA ASP A 452 -10.90 -26.97 14.89
C ASP A 452 -12.12 -26.68 15.79
N TYR A 453 -11.90 -26.57 17.11
CA TYR A 453 -12.93 -26.26 18.11
C TYR A 453 -12.49 -25.05 18.94
N PRO A 454 -12.70 -23.82 18.41
CA PRO A 454 -12.01 -22.63 18.89
C PRO A 454 -12.47 -22.12 20.26
N THR A 455 -13.58 -22.63 20.81
CA THR A 455 -14.10 -22.24 22.14
C THR A 455 -14.18 -23.44 23.07
N PRO A 456 -14.11 -23.23 24.41
CA PRO A 456 -14.32 -24.31 25.38
C PRO A 456 -15.64 -25.05 25.17
N ARG A 457 -16.71 -24.35 24.77
CA ARG A 457 -18.01 -24.97 24.50
C ARG A 457 -18.00 -25.85 23.25
N ALA A 458 -17.41 -25.38 22.15
CA ALA A 458 -17.26 -26.19 20.93
C ALA A 458 -16.42 -27.45 21.18
N LEU A 459 -15.36 -27.33 21.98
CA LEU A 459 -14.51 -28.45 22.34
C LEU A 459 -15.24 -29.49 23.21
N VAL A 460 -16.09 -29.04 24.14
CA VAL A 460 -16.93 -29.93 24.96
C VAL A 460 -17.88 -30.75 24.11
N ASP A 461 -18.50 -30.15 23.10
CA ASP A 461 -19.41 -30.86 22.21
C ASP A 461 -18.69 -31.92 21.39
N HIS A 462 -17.53 -31.60 20.84
CA HIS A 462 -16.71 -32.59 20.13
C HIS A 462 -16.26 -33.74 21.05
N LEU A 463 -15.76 -33.44 22.25
CA LEU A 463 -15.33 -34.47 23.22
C LEU A 463 -16.48 -35.38 23.64
N ARG A 464 -17.69 -34.83 23.82
CA ARG A 464 -18.88 -35.63 24.14
C ARG A 464 -19.20 -36.61 23.02
N ASP A 465 -19.20 -36.12 21.78
CA ASP A 465 -19.58 -36.91 20.61
C ASP A 465 -18.55 -38.03 20.34
N GLU A 466 -17.26 -37.78 20.55
CA GLU A 466 -16.19 -38.79 20.49
C GLU A 466 -16.23 -39.82 21.64
N LEU A 467 -16.63 -39.40 22.85
CA LEU A 467 -16.65 -40.27 24.05
C LEU A 467 -17.87 -41.19 24.11
N LEU A 468 -19.04 -40.68 23.74
CA LEU A 468 -20.32 -41.37 23.93
C LEU A 468 -20.92 -41.89 22.62
N GLY A 469 -20.36 -41.49 21.47
CA GLY A 469 -20.99 -41.67 20.17
C GLY A 469 -22.13 -40.67 19.99
N GLY A 470 -22.16 -39.96 18.87
CA GLY A 470 -23.26 -39.05 18.57
C GLY A 470 -24.56 -39.81 18.30
N ASP A 471 -25.56 -39.66 19.16
CA ASP A 471 -26.97 -39.74 18.75
C ASP A 471 -27.32 -38.42 18.07
N GLU A 472 -27.74 -38.49 16.80
CA GLU A 472 -28.13 -37.33 16.00
C GLU A 472 -29.17 -36.46 16.73
N PRO A 473 -28.90 -35.15 16.93
CA PRO A 473 -29.97 -34.21 17.18
C PRO A 473 -30.88 -34.17 15.94
N ALA A 474 -32.15 -34.51 16.12
CA ALA A 474 -33.21 -34.19 15.17
C ALA A 474 -33.22 -32.66 14.94
N GLY A 475 -32.61 -32.20 13.85
CA GLY A 475 -32.56 -30.77 13.48
C GLY A 475 -31.30 -30.27 12.77
N ALA A 476 -30.24 -31.06 12.60
CA ALA A 476 -29.17 -30.70 11.69
C ALA A 476 -29.59 -31.04 10.23
N PRO A 477 -29.45 -30.15 9.24
CA PRO A 477 -29.67 -30.54 7.86
C PRO A 477 -28.61 -31.57 7.52
N ALA A 478 -29.04 -32.83 7.38
CA ALA A 478 -28.21 -33.92 6.91
C ALA A 478 -27.40 -33.45 5.69
N VAL A 479 -26.12 -33.84 5.62
CA VAL A 479 -25.36 -33.84 4.37
C VAL A 479 -26.19 -34.66 3.39
N ARG A 480 -26.98 -33.94 2.58
CA ARG A 480 -27.83 -34.55 1.58
C ARG A 480 -26.85 -35.22 0.63
N THR A 481 -26.89 -36.55 0.59
CA THR A 481 -26.47 -37.32 -0.57
C THR A 481 -26.92 -36.55 -1.79
N ARG A 482 -25.99 -36.14 -2.67
CA ARG A 482 -26.20 -35.38 -3.91
C ARG A 482 -27.51 -35.84 -4.55
N ALA A 483 -28.61 -35.19 -4.20
CA ALA A 483 -29.88 -35.43 -4.85
C ALA A 483 -29.65 -34.97 -6.29
N ASN A 484 -30.23 -35.67 -7.27
CA ASN A 484 -30.28 -35.20 -8.64
C ASN A 484 -30.84 -33.77 -8.61
N ALA A 485 -29.95 -32.79 -8.59
CA ALA A 485 -30.35 -31.40 -8.57
C ALA A 485 -30.97 -31.15 -9.93
N ASP A 486 -32.20 -30.67 -9.91
CA ASP A 486 -32.86 -30.24 -11.13
C ASP A 486 -32.04 -29.07 -11.67
N GLN A 487 -31.25 -29.33 -12.73
CA GLN A 487 -30.37 -28.33 -13.33
C GLN A 487 -31.16 -27.12 -13.87
N ASP A 488 -32.47 -27.30 -14.07
CA ASP A 488 -33.39 -26.27 -14.53
C ASP A 488 -34.11 -25.52 -13.39
N ASP A 489 -33.86 -25.85 -12.12
CA ASP A 489 -34.46 -25.11 -10.99
C ASP A 489 -33.98 -23.64 -11.02
N PRO A 490 -34.88 -22.66 -11.17
CA PRO A 490 -34.50 -21.25 -11.15
C PRO A 490 -33.92 -20.85 -9.79
N ILE A 491 -33.10 -19.81 -9.79
CA ILE A 491 -32.53 -19.27 -8.55
C ILE A 491 -33.40 -18.10 -8.09
N ALA A 492 -33.83 -18.12 -6.83
CA ALA A 492 -34.58 -17.05 -6.19
C ALA A 492 -33.61 -16.07 -5.51
N ILE A 493 -33.87 -14.77 -5.67
CA ILE A 493 -33.27 -13.73 -4.84
C ILE A 493 -34.22 -13.52 -3.66
N ILE A 494 -33.73 -13.74 -2.44
CA ILE A 494 -34.53 -13.71 -1.21
C ILE A 494 -34.16 -12.57 -0.26
N GLY A 495 -32.99 -11.98 -0.46
CA GLY A 495 -32.51 -10.80 0.26
C GLY A 495 -31.62 -9.95 -0.64
N MET A 496 -31.55 -8.66 -0.34
CA MET A 496 -30.64 -7.73 -1.00
C MET A 496 -30.25 -6.58 -0.08
N SER A 497 -29.05 -6.03 -0.29
CA SER A 497 -28.57 -4.82 0.35
C SER A 497 -27.64 -4.08 -0.61
N CYS A 498 -27.49 -2.78 -0.43
CA CYS A 498 -26.59 -1.98 -1.25
C CYS A 498 -26.18 -0.66 -0.60
N ARG A 499 -25.07 -0.09 -1.09
CA ARG A 499 -24.66 1.29 -0.88
C ARG A 499 -24.25 1.88 -2.22
N TYR A 500 -24.79 3.04 -2.57
CA TYR A 500 -24.51 3.72 -3.82
C TYR A 500 -24.35 5.25 -3.62
N PRO A 501 -23.78 5.97 -4.60
CA PRO A 501 -23.62 7.42 -4.54
C PRO A 501 -24.95 8.16 -4.32
N GLY A 502 -24.89 9.39 -3.80
CA GLY A 502 -26.08 10.15 -3.42
C GLY A 502 -26.67 9.76 -2.06
N GLY A 503 -25.93 9.03 -1.23
CA GLY A 503 -26.35 8.65 0.12
C GLY A 503 -27.32 7.47 0.15
N ILE A 504 -27.39 6.68 -0.92
CA ILE A 504 -28.24 5.49 -0.99
C ILE A 504 -27.73 4.44 0.00
N GLN A 505 -28.58 4.04 0.95
CA GLN A 505 -28.26 2.99 1.92
C GLN A 505 -29.10 1.73 1.74
N THR A 506 -30.18 1.78 0.95
CA THR A 506 -31.08 0.65 0.75
C THR A 506 -31.52 0.54 -0.71
N ALA A 507 -32.06 -0.63 -1.08
CA ALA A 507 -32.67 -0.83 -2.39
C ALA A 507 -33.88 0.10 -2.62
N GLN A 508 -34.58 0.51 -1.55
CA GLN A 508 -35.68 1.45 -1.63
C GLN A 508 -35.19 2.88 -1.92
N ASP A 509 -34.07 3.30 -1.33
CA ASP A 509 -33.45 4.60 -1.64
C ASP A 509 -32.99 4.64 -3.10
N LEU A 510 -32.39 3.54 -3.59
CA LEU A 510 -32.01 3.40 -4.99
C LEU A 510 -33.23 3.52 -5.91
N TRP A 511 -34.32 2.83 -5.58
CA TRP A 511 -35.56 2.92 -6.35
C TRP A 511 -36.10 4.35 -6.40
N GLN A 512 -36.07 5.07 -5.27
CA GLN A 512 -36.53 6.45 -5.21
C GLN A 512 -35.64 7.37 -6.08
N LEU A 513 -34.32 7.22 -6.00
CA LEU A 513 -33.38 7.99 -6.83
C LEU A 513 -33.65 7.80 -8.33
N VAL A 514 -33.87 6.55 -8.76
CA VAL A 514 -34.18 6.23 -10.15
C VAL A 514 -35.56 6.75 -10.56
N ALA A 515 -36.58 6.57 -9.72
CA ALA A 515 -37.94 7.01 -10.00
C ALA A 515 -38.05 8.53 -10.11
N ASP A 516 -37.26 9.26 -9.32
CA ASP A 516 -37.22 10.73 -9.33
C ASP A 516 -36.28 11.28 -10.42
N GLY A 517 -35.48 10.43 -11.07
CA GLY A 517 -34.49 10.85 -12.06
C GLY A 517 -33.37 11.73 -11.46
N THR A 518 -33.00 11.46 -10.21
CA THR A 518 -31.99 12.26 -9.50
C THR A 518 -30.58 11.88 -9.94
N ASP A 519 -29.77 12.90 -10.24
CA ASP A 519 -28.34 12.75 -10.54
C ASP A 519 -27.54 12.60 -9.24
N ALA A 520 -26.78 11.50 -9.13
CA ALA A 520 -25.98 11.16 -7.95
C ALA A 520 -24.48 11.50 -8.12
N ILE A 521 -24.10 12.12 -9.23
CA ILE A 521 -22.72 12.56 -9.49
C ILE A 521 -22.38 13.75 -8.58
N SER A 522 -21.21 13.66 -7.94
CA SER A 522 -20.69 14.68 -7.04
C SER A 522 -19.22 14.98 -7.34
N GLY A 523 -18.66 16.02 -6.71
CA GLY A 523 -17.22 16.22 -6.68
C GLY A 523 -16.48 15.04 -6.01
N PHE A 524 -15.17 14.94 -6.26
CA PHE A 524 -14.29 13.95 -5.65
C PHE A 524 -14.30 14.01 -4.11
N PRO A 525 -14.07 12.87 -3.42
CA PRO A 525 -14.07 12.80 -1.97
C PRO A 525 -12.89 13.59 -1.38
N THR A 526 -13.17 14.43 -0.40
CA THR A 526 -12.16 15.28 0.27
C THR A 526 -11.52 14.61 1.49
N ASP A 527 -11.99 13.42 1.87
CA ASP A 527 -11.60 12.73 3.11
C ASP A 527 -10.61 11.58 2.90
N ARG A 528 -10.03 11.46 1.70
CA ARG A 528 -9.10 10.37 1.31
C ARG A 528 -7.64 10.79 1.20
N GLY A 529 -7.34 12.07 1.46
CA GLY A 529 -5.97 12.62 1.36
C GLY A 529 -5.49 12.87 -0.07
N TRP A 530 -6.40 12.96 -1.04
CA TRP A 530 -6.08 13.30 -2.41
C TRP A 530 -5.81 14.80 -2.54
N ASP A 531 -4.74 15.18 -3.24
CA ASP A 531 -4.49 16.57 -3.64
C ASP A 531 -5.36 16.90 -4.86
N LEU A 532 -6.60 17.34 -4.60
CA LEU A 532 -7.59 17.59 -5.66
C LEU A 532 -7.19 18.73 -6.60
N GLU A 533 -6.42 19.71 -6.11
CA GLU A 533 -5.93 20.83 -6.93
C GLU A 533 -4.85 20.35 -7.89
N ALA A 534 -3.87 19.56 -7.41
CA ALA A 534 -2.82 19.01 -8.26
C ALA A 534 -3.30 17.86 -9.17
N LEU A 535 -4.40 17.19 -8.80
CA LEU A 535 -4.96 16.08 -9.56
C LEU A 535 -5.66 16.54 -10.84
N TYR A 536 -6.21 17.75 -10.90
CA TYR A 536 -6.98 18.21 -12.06
C TYR A 536 -6.11 18.91 -13.11
N ASP A 537 -6.22 18.48 -14.37
CA ASP A 537 -5.71 19.24 -15.52
C ASP A 537 -6.64 19.03 -16.74
N PRO A 538 -7.10 20.10 -17.39
CA PRO A 538 -7.94 19.97 -18.58
C PRO A 538 -7.24 19.30 -19.77
N ASP A 539 -5.90 19.24 -19.80
CA ASP A 539 -5.13 18.53 -20.81
C ASP A 539 -4.98 17.04 -20.45
N PRO A 540 -5.67 16.11 -21.16
CA PRO A 540 -5.53 14.67 -20.94
C PRO A 540 -4.11 14.15 -21.18
N ASP A 541 -3.23 14.96 -21.80
CA ASP A 541 -1.83 14.64 -22.07
C ASP A 541 -0.87 15.08 -20.93
N ASN A 542 -1.30 15.79 -19.87
CA ASN A 542 -0.46 16.15 -18.69
C ASN A 542 -0.27 15.04 -17.60
N PRO A 543 0.86 14.30 -17.54
CA PRO A 543 0.92 13.04 -16.80
C PRO A 543 0.70 13.16 -15.29
N GLY A 544 -0.06 12.22 -14.72
CA GLY A 544 -0.38 12.18 -13.29
C GLY A 544 -1.66 12.93 -12.90
N THR A 545 -2.38 13.47 -13.88
CA THR A 545 -3.60 14.26 -13.67
C THR A 545 -4.82 13.61 -14.33
N CYS A 546 -5.99 14.15 -14.00
CA CYS A 546 -7.31 13.75 -14.43
C CYS A 546 -8.04 14.98 -14.97
N TYR A 547 -8.68 14.88 -16.15
CA TYR A 547 -9.42 16.01 -16.75
C TYR A 547 -10.87 16.10 -16.27
N VAL A 548 -11.30 15.20 -15.40
CA VAL A 548 -12.60 15.26 -14.72
C VAL A 548 -12.40 15.52 -13.24
N HIS A 549 -13.38 16.16 -12.60
CA HIS A 549 -13.38 16.47 -11.16
C HIS A 549 -14.64 15.96 -10.44
N GLU A 550 -15.50 15.24 -11.16
CA GLU A 550 -16.77 14.69 -10.66
C GLU A 550 -16.88 13.19 -10.96
N GLY A 551 -17.69 12.48 -10.17
CA GLY A 551 -18.02 11.08 -10.33
C GLY A 551 -18.99 10.59 -9.24
N GLY A 552 -19.31 9.30 -9.23
CA GLY A 552 -20.18 8.72 -8.19
C GLY A 552 -19.39 8.16 -7.02
N PHE A 553 -19.40 8.80 -5.85
CA PHE A 553 -18.57 8.36 -4.71
C PHE A 553 -19.38 7.98 -3.46
N LEU A 554 -18.85 7.01 -2.72
CA LEU A 554 -19.24 6.69 -1.35
C LEU A 554 -18.43 7.55 -0.38
N HIS A 555 -18.98 8.70 0.01
CA HIS A 555 -18.33 9.63 0.94
C HIS A 555 -18.16 9.07 2.36
N ASP A 556 -18.95 8.05 2.72
CA ASP A 556 -18.87 7.38 4.02
C ASP A 556 -18.08 6.05 3.96
N ALA A 557 -17.34 5.77 2.88
CA ALA A 557 -16.55 4.53 2.74
C ALA A 557 -15.47 4.35 3.83
N SER A 558 -15.12 5.43 4.55
CA SER A 558 -14.22 5.38 5.69
C SER A 558 -14.86 4.87 6.98
N ARG A 559 -16.19 4.73 7.04
CA ARG A 559 -16.91 4.35 8.26
C ARG A 559 -17.12 2.84 8.36
N PHE A 560 -17.08 2.30 9.59
CA PHE A 560 -17.30 0.88 9.87
C PHE A 560 -17.59 0.63 11.37
N ASP A 561 -18.22 -0.49 11.71
CA ASP A 561 -18.36 -0.97 13.09
C ASP A 561 -17.44 -2.16 13.40
N ALA A 562 -16.19 -1.88 13.74
CA ALA A 562 -15.20 -2.93 14.00
C ALA A 562 -15.57 -3.82 15.20
N GLY A 563 -16.14 -3.23 16.26
CA GLY A 563 -16.48 -3.94 17.49
C GLY A 563 -17.56 -5.00 17.27
N PHE A 564 -18.58 -4.68 16.44
CA PHE A 564 -19.63 -5.61 16.08
C PHE A 564 -19.10 -6.89 15.42
N PHE A 565 -18.12 -6.76 14.52
CA PHE A 565 -17.54 -7.90 13.79
C PHE A 565 -16.38 -8.59 14.54
N GLY A 566 -16.08 -8.19 15.78
CA GLY A 566 -14.95 -8.74 16.55
C GLY A 566 -13.59 -8.33 16.01
N ILE A 567 -13.52 -7.19 15.32
CA ILE A 567 -12.32 -6.68 14.66
C ILE A 567 -11.72 -5.58 15.53
N SER A 568 -10.41 -5.64 15.77
CA SER A 568 -9.73 -4.59 16.54
C SER A 568 -9.66 -3.28 15.75
N PRO A 569 -9.67 -2.09 16.39
CA PRO A 569 -9.51 -0.82 15.70
C PRO A 569 -8.26 -0.72 14.80
N ARG A 570 -7.15 -1.34 15.25
CA ARG A 570 -5.90 -1.40 14.48
C ARG A 570 -6.03 -2.24 13.22
N GLU A 571 -6.72 -3.38 13.32
CA GLU A 571 -7.01 -4.21 12.15
C GLU A 571 -7.96 -3.49 11.19
N ALA A 572 -9.05 -2.90 11.69
CA ALA A 572 -10.03 -2.18 10.88
C ALA A 572 -9.41 -1.01 10.09
N LEU A 573 -8.44 -0.29 10.67
CA LEU A 573 -7.67 0.74 9.98
C LEU A 573 -6.84 0.20 8.81
N SER A 574 -6.34 -1.02 8.97
CA SER A 574 -5.51 -1.74 7.97
C SER A 574 -6.33 -2.52 6.94
N MET A 575 -7.66 -2.55 7.08
CA MET A 575 -8.56 -3.25 6.17
C MET A 575 -8.97 -2.36 5.00
N ASP A 576 -8.88 -2.94 3.81
CA ASP A 576 -9.50 -2.38 2.61
C ASP A 576 -10.99 -2.05 2.92
N PRO A 577 -11.45 -0.81 2.66
CA PRO A 577 -12.86 -0.42 2.79
C PRO A 577 -13.84 -1.39 2.14
N GLN A 578 -13.43 -2.05 1.06
CA GLN A 578 -14.24 -3.02 0.34
C GLN A 578 -14.55 -4.26 1.20
N GLN A 579 -13.61 -4.70 2.06
CA GLN A 579 -13.87 -5.80 3.02
C GLN A 579 -14.87 -5.38 4.09
N ARG A 580 -14.78 -4.13 4.56
CA ARG A 580 -15.66 -3.57 5.60
C ARG A 580 -17.09 -3.44 5.08
N LEU A 581 -17.26 -2.86 3.90
CA LEU A 581 -18.56 -2.74 3.24
C LEU A 581 -19.20 -4.09 2.92
N LEU A 582 -18.41 -5.09 2.49
CA LEU A 582 -18.93 -6.44 2.26
C LEU A 582 -19.45 -7.09 3.54
N LEU A 583 -18.81 -6.88 4.70
CA LEU A 583 -19.28 -7.42 5.98
C LEU A 583 -20.65 -6.84 6.36
N GLU A 584 -20.79 -5.52 6.34
CA GLU A 584 -22.04 -4.83 6.68
C GLU A 584 -23.16 -5.19 5.69
N THR A 585 -22.90 -5.09 4.39
CA THR A 585 -23.93 -5.41 3.38
C THR A 585 -24.30 -6.89 3.36
N SER A 586 -23.37 -7.81 3.61
CA SER A 586 -23.71 -9.24 3.71
C SER A 586 -24.59 -9.53 4.92
N TRP A 587 -24.30 -8.90 6.07
CA TRP A 587 -25.16 -8.98 7.25
C TRP A 587 -26.59 -8.51 6.92
N GLU A 588 -26.70 -7.32 6.34
CA GLU A 588 -28.00 -6.71 6.00
C GLU A 588 -28.78 -7.53 4.97
N ALA A 589 -28.11 -8.10 3.96
CA ALA A 589 -28.77 -8.93 2.96
C ALA A 589 -29.42 -10.18 3.59
N MET A 590 -28.78 -10.77 4.60
CA MET A 590 -29.32 -11.90 5.36
C MET A 590 -30.42 -11.47 6.33
N GLU A 591 -30.25 -10.35 7.03
CA GLU A 591 -31.27 -9.81 7.93
C GLU A 591 -32.54 -9.39 7.19
N HIS A 592 -32.43 -8.73 6.03
CA HIS A 592 -33.55 -8.39 5.15
C HIS A 592 -34.30 -9.62 4.60
N ALA A 593 -33.62 -10.76 4.48
CA ALA A 593 -34.25 -12.03 4.12
C ALA A 593 -34.95 -12.73 5.31
N GLY A 594 -34.85 -12.15 6.52
CA GLY A 594 -35.50 -12.64 7.73
C GLY A 594 -34.67 -13.65 8.53
N PHE A 595 -33.37 -13.77 8.28
CA PHE A 595 -32.51 -14.70 9.03
C PHE A 595 -31.97 -14.05 10.31
N ASP A 596 -31.99 -14.80 11.41
CA ASP A 596 -31.03 -14.59 12.49
C ASP A 596 -29.66 -15.09 12.00
N VAL A 597 -28.78 -14.15 11.63
CA VAL A 597 -27.47 -14.44 11.03
C VAL A 597 -26.63 -15.37 11.92
N HIS A 598 -26.79 -15.32 13.24
CA HIS A 598 -26.04 -16.19 14.15
C HIS A 598 -26.41 -17.66 14.01
N THR A 599 -27.63 -17.97 13.56
CA THR A 599 -28.11 -19.34 13.31
C THR A 599 -27.56 -19.93 12.01
N LEU A 600 -26.96 -19.12 11.13
CA LEU A 600 -26.36 -19.57 9.87
C LEU A 600 -24.94 -20.13 10.04
N ARG A 601 -24.36 -20.04 11.24
CA ARG A 601 -23.06 -20.66 11.56
C ARG A 601 -23.11 -22.18 11.30
N GLY A 602 -22.15 -22.69 10.55
CA GLY A 602 -22.08 -24.09 10.11
C GLY A 602 -22.98 -24.43 8.91
N SER A 603 -23.72 -23.46 8.35
CA SER A 603 -24.51 -23.69 7.15
C SER A 603 -23.63 -23.78 5.90
N SER A 604 -24.06 -24.56 4.91
CA SER A 604 -23.43 -24.61 3.59
C SER A 604 -23.81 -23.40 2.74
N THR A 605 -23.64 -22.19 3.28
CA THR A 605 -23.88 -20.92 2.59
C THR A 605 -22.59 -20.49 1.90
N GLY A 606 -22.62 -20.30 0.58
CA GLY A 606 -21.48 -19.81 -0.19
C GLY A 606 -21.39 -18.28 -0.21
N VAL A 607 -20.20 -17.74 -0.49
CA VAL A 607 -19.92 -16.31 -0.66
C VAL A 607 -19.17 -16.10 -1.96
N PHE A 608 -19.78 -15.36 -2.88
CA PHE A 608 -19.23 -15.04 -4.19
C PHE A 608 -19.18 -13.52 -4.35
N ALA A 609 -17.98 -12.94 -4.24
CA ALA A 609 -17.80 -11.50 -4.25
C ALA A 609 -17.01 -11.06 -5.49
N GLY A 610 -17.63 -10.22 -6.32
CA GLY A 610 -16.95 -9.49 -7.38
C GLY A 610 -16.20 -8.28 -6.80
N VAL A 611 -14.93 -8.12 -7.16
CA VAL A 611 -14.13 -6.97 -6.73
C VAL A 611 -13.36 -6.41 -7.92
N THR A 612 -13.03 -5.12 -7.84
CA THR A 612 -12.04 -4.49 -8.72
C THR A 612 -11.37 -3.32 -7.98
N TYR A 613 -10.23 -2.85 -8.47
CA TYR A 613 -9.40 -1.78 -7.86
C TYR A 613 -9.01 -2.05 -6.40
N GLN A 614 -7.96 -2.85 -6.20
CA GLN A 614 -7.40 -3.20 -4.88
C GLN A 614 -6.18 -2.32 -4.55
N ASP A 615 -6.42 -1.03 -4.33
CA ASP A 615 -5.37 -0.01 -4.22
C ASP A 615 -5.11 0.50 -2.79
N TYR A 616 -5.95 0.14 -1.81
CA TYR A 616 -5.77 0.51 -0.40
C TYR A 616 -4.45 -0.03 0.19
N GLY A 617 -4.01 -1.20 -0.24
CA GLY A 617 -2.70 -1.76 0.14
C GLY A 617 -1.52 -0.85 -0.24
N GLY A 618 -1.66 -0.06 -1.31
CA GLY A 618 -0.67 0.94 -1.69
C GLY A 618 -0.61 2.13 -0.73
N LEU A 619 -1.74 2.55 -0.16
CA LEU A 619 -1.79 3.59 0.88
C LEU A 619 -1.16 3.11 2.19
N LEU A 620 -1.42 1.85 2.56
CA LEU A 620 -0.79 1.22 3.73
C LEU A 620 0.72 1.13 3.63
N ALA A 621 1.25 0.88 2.43
CA ALA A 621 2.68 0.83 2.20
C ALA A 621 3.37 2.19 2.41
N VAL A 622 2.67 3.32 2.27
CA VAL A 622 3.24 4.67 2.43
C VAL A 622 2.85 5.36 3.75
N ALA A 623 1.94 4.76 4.52
CA ALA A 623 1.49 5.29 5.79
C ALA A 623 2.57 5.15 6.88
N LYS A 624 2.74 6.19 7.72
CA LYS A 624 3.72 6.20 8.82
C LYS A 624 3.37 5.26 9.98
N GLU A 625 2.14 4.76 10.03
CA GLU A 625 1.65 3.89 11.10
C GLU A 625 1.96 2.42 10.80
N SER A 626 2.67 1.77 11.73
CA SER A 626 3.01 0.34 11.67
C SER A 626 1.72 -0.52 11.58
N SER A 627 1.47 -1.04 10.38
CA SER A 627 0.39 -2.00 10.08
C SER A 627 0.90 -3.46 10.04
N GLU A 628 2.09 -3.69 10.61
CA GLU A 628 2.74 -5.01 10.65
C GLU A 628 1.79 -6.09 11.20
N GLY A 629 1.65 -7.18 10.45
CA GLY A 629 0.79 -8.31 10.80
C GLY A 629 -0.63 -8.30 10.22
N PHE A 630 -1.14 -7.15 9.75
CA PHE A 630 -2.49 -7.06 9.15
C PHE A 630 -2.51 -6.73 7.65
N LEU A 631 -1.37 -6.34 7.05
CA LEU A 631 -1.29 -6.00 5.62
C LEU A 631 -1.84 -7.11 4.70
N GLY A 632 -1.39 -8.35 4.92
CA GLY A 632 -1.79 -9.49 4.10
C GLY A 632 -3.28 -9.81 4.21
N THR A 633 -3.82 -9.87 5.44
CA THR A 633 -5.23 -10.20 5.66
C THR A 633 -6.18 -9.04 5.42
N GLY A 634 -5.72 -7.79 5.55
CA GLY A 634 -6.53 -6.60 5.34
C GLY A 634 -6.75 -6.23 3.87
N ASN A 635 -5.91 -6.72 2.95
CA ASN A 635 -5.88 -6.25 1.55
C ASN A 635 -5.78 -7.36 0.51
N SER A 636 -5.63 -8.63 0.92
CA SER A 636 -5.62 -9.72 -0.05
C SER A 636 -7.01 -9.94 -0.65
N PRO A 637 -7.13 -10.05 -2.00
CA PRO A 637 -8.42 -10.27 -2.64
C PRO A 637 -9.13 -11.53 -2.14
N SER A 638 -8.42 -12.62 -1.91
CA SER A 638 -9.03 -13.87 -1.43
C SER A 638 -9.64 -13.76 -0.03
N VAL A 639 -9.24 -12.76 0.75
CA VAL A 639 -9.76 -12.54 2.10
C VAL A 639 -11.10 -11.79 2.07
N LEU A 640 -11.50 -11.14 0.98
CA LEU A 640 -12.82 -10.47 0.89
C LEU A 640 -13.97 -11.46 1.12
N SER A 641 -14.08 -12.49 0.28
CA SER A 641 -15.08 -13.54 0.46
C SER A 641 -14.81 -14.39 1.71
N GLY A 642 -13.53 -14.69 1.98
CA GLY A 642 -13.12 -15.51 3.13
C GLY A 642 -13.47 -14.88 4.48
N ARG A 643 -13.38 -13.55 4.60
CA ARG A 643 -13.69 -12.82 5.84
C ARG A 643 -15.19 -12.82 6.12
N VAL A 644 -16.03 -12.66 5.10
CA VAL A 644 -17.49 -12.82 5.23
C VAL A 644 -17.82 -14.23 5.75
N SER A 645 -17.27 -15.27 5.12
CA SER A 645 -17.45 -16.66 5.59
C SER A 645 -16.94 -16.85 7.02
N TYR A 646 -15.76 -16.32 7.35
CA TYR A 646 -15.16 -16.44 8.68
C TYR A 646 -15.99 -15.75 9.77
N SER A 647 -16.36 -14.48 9.55
CA SER A 647 -17.10 -13.67 10.51
C SER A 647 -18.47 -14.27 10.82
N PHE A 648 -19.17 -14.78 9.81
CA PHE A 648 -20.50 -15.38 9.97
C PHE A 648 -20.50 -16.90 10.15
N GLY A 649 -19.33 -17.56 10.09
CA GLY A 649 -19.17 -19.00 10.22
C GLY A 649 -19.85 -19.81 9.10
N LEU A 650 -19.79 -19.33 7.87
CA LEU A 650 -20.40 -19.99 6.70
C LEU A 650 -19.41 -20.99 6.10
N GLU A 651 -19.88 -22.21 5.80
CA GLU A 651 -19.05 -23.34 5.38
C GLU A 651 -19.22 -23.71 3.90
N GLY A 652 -19.91 -22.87 3.10
CA GLY A 652 -19.99 -23.02 1.65
C GLY A 652 -18.77 -22.48 0.92
N PRO A 653 -18.74 -22.55 -0.43
CA PRO A 653 -17.64 -22.02 -1.23
C PRO A 653 -17.45 -20.52 -1.00
N ALA A 654 -16.21 -20.07 -0.79
CA ALA A 654 -15.85 -18.65 -0.66
C ALA A 654 -14.93 -18.25 -1.83
N VAL A 655 -15.46 -17.46 -2.77
CA VAL A 655 -14.79 -17.11 -4.01
C VAL A 655 -14.82 -15.60 -4.23
N THR A 656 -13.65 -15.03 -4.48
CA THR A 656 -13.51 -13.64 -4.94
C THR A 656 -13.16 -13.65 -6.42
N ILE A 657 -13.85 -12.83 -7.21
CA ILE A 657 -13.77 -12.80 -8.68
C ILE A 657 -13.38 -11.40 -9.13
N ASP A 658 -12.37 -11.33 -10.00
CA ASP A 658 -12.00 -10.12 -10.73
C ASP A 658 -12.04 -10.39 -12.23
N THR A 659 -13.11 -9.91 -12.86
CA THR A 659 -13.28 -9.83 -14.32
C THR A 659 -13.53 -8.37 -14.72
N ALA A 660 -12.84 -7.45 -14.05
CA ALA A 660 -13.01 -6.00 -14.17
C ALA A 660 -14.47 -5.55 -13.98
N CYS A 661 -15.03 -4.78 -14.91
CA CYS A 661 -16.38 -4.22 -14.79
C CYS A 661 -17.51 -5.27 -14.71
N SER A 662 -17.23 -6.55 -15.02
CA SER A 662 -18.23 -7.63 -15.01
C SER A 662 -18.21 -8.50 -13.74
N SER A 663 -17.30 -8.23 -12.79
CA SER A 663 -17.03 -9.10 -11.63
C SER A 663 -18.27 -9.51 -10.84
N SER A 664 -19.21 -8.60 -10.59
CA SER A 664 -20.42 -8.87 -9.80
C SER A 664 -21.40 -9.82 -10.51
N LEU A 665 -21.53 -9.72 -11.83
CA LEU A 665 -22.39 -10.62 -12.63
C LEU A 665 -21.76 -11.99 -12.81
N VAL A 666 -20.42 -12.07 -12.91
CA VAL A 666 -19.71 -13.35 -12.93
C VAL A 666 -19.80 -14.02 -11.55
N ALA A 667 -19.76 -13.25 -10.45
CA ALA A 667 -20.01 -13.77 -9.11
C ALA A 667 -21.44 -14.32 -8.95
N LEU A 668 -22.45 -13.62 -9.45
CA LEU A 668 -23.83 -14.13 -9.53
C LEU A 668 -23.92 -15.40 -10.36
N HIS A 669 -23.22 -15.48 -11.50
CA HIS A 669 -23.17 -16.69 -12.32
C HIS A 669 -22.58 -17.87 -11.55
N SER A 670 -21.42 -17.71 -10.92
CA SER A 670 -20.77 -18.75 -10.12
C SER A 670 -21.63 -19.21 -8.94
N ALA A 671 -22.30 -18.28 -8.25
CA ALA A 671 -23.22 -18.62 -7.17
C ALA A 671 -24.43 -19.44 -7.67
N CYS A 672 -25.02 -19.06 -8.82
CA CYS A 672 -26.10 -19.83 -9.44
C CYS A 672 -25.67 -21.26 -9.77
N GLN A 673 -24.44 -21.44 -10.28
CA GLN A 673 -23.92 -22.78 -10.58
C GLN A 673 -23.68 -23.59 -9.32
N ALA A 674 -23.06 -23.02 -8.29
CA ALA A 674 -22.83 -23.71 -7.02
C ALA A 674 -24.15 -24.15 -6.34
N LEU A 675 -25.21 -23.34 -6.42
CA LEU A 675 -26.54 -23.69 -5.96
C LEU A 675 -27.17 -24.83 -6.78
N ARG A 676 -27.00 -24.84 -8.10
CA ARG A 676 -27.50 -25.91 -8.98
C ARG A 676 -26.73 -27.21 -8.80
N GLU A 677 -25.43 -27.15 -8.59
CA GLU A 677 -24.57 -28.32 -8.38
C GLU A 677 -24.72 -28.89 -6.97
N GLY A 678 -25.30 -28.12 -6.05
CA GLY A 678 -25.53 -28.52 -4.67
C GLY A 678 -24.31 -28.36 -3.77
N ASP A 679 -23.31 -27.58 -4.20
CA ASP A 679 -22.14 -27.23 -3.40
C ASP A 679 -22.49 -26.29 -2.24
N CYS A 680 -23.60 -25.57 -2.36
CA CYS A 680 -24.19 -24.77 -1.30
C CYS A 680 -25.73 -24.86 -1.33
N THR A 681 -26.35 -24.53 -0.20
CA THR A 681 -27.83 -24.45 -0.05
C THR A 681 -28.36 -23.02 -0.14
N MET A 682 -27.48 -22.06 0.16
CA MET A 682 -27.71 -20.62 0.03
C MET A 682 -26.42 -19.98 -0.49
N ALA A 683 -26.50 -18.83 -1.15
CA ALA A 683 -25.32 -18.12 -1.60
C ALA A 683 -25.49 -16.61 -1.49
N LEU A 684 -24.50 -15.94 -0.90
CA LEU A 684 -24.29 -14.51 -1.05
C LEU A 684 -23.57 -14.26 -2.36
N ALA A 685 -24.11 -13.39 -3.21
CA ALA A 685 -23.51 -13.01 -4.48
C ALA A 685 -23.62 -11.51 -4.70
N GLY A 686 -22.52 -10.86 -5.08
CA GLY A 686 -22.53 -9.42 -5.26
C GLY A 686 -21.21 -8.87 -5.72
N GLY A 687 -21.02 -7.57 -5.54
CA GLY A 687 -19.72 -6.95 -5.77
C GLY A 687 -19.57 -5.61 -5.10
N VAL A 688 -18.32 -5.20 -4.99
CA VAL A 688 -17.89 -3.97 -4.30
C VAL A 688 -16.82 -3.27 -5.14
N THR A 689 -16.86 -1.94 -5.10
CA THR A 689 -15.84 -1.08 -5.71
C THR A 689 -15.69 0.17 -4.88
N VAL A 690 -14.47 0.41 -4.38
CA VAL A 690 -14.06 1.66 -3.73
C VAL A 690 -12.69 2.03 -4.29
N MET A 691 -12.55 3.27 -4.75
CA MET A 691 -11.30 3.85 -5.24
C MET A 691 -10.56 4.51 -4.07
N SER A 692 -9.57 3.85 -3.49
CA SER A 692 -8.84 4.44 -2.37
C SER A 692 -7.83 5.49 -2.84
N THR A 693 -7.34 5.36 -4.07
CA THR A 693 -6.39 6.25 -4.74
C THR A 693 -6.98 6.79 -6.05
N PRO A 694 -6.47 7.92 -6.59
CA PRO A 694 -6.96 8.45 -7.86
C PRO A 694 -6.37 7.75 -9.10
N ILE A 695 -5.61 6.65 -8.93
CA ILE A 695 -4.83 6.01 -10.01
C ILE A 695 -5.72 5.61 -11.19
N SER A 696 -6.86 4.98 -10.94
CA SER A 696 -7.78 4.56 -12.00
C SER A 696 -8.32 5.75 -12.79
N LEU A 697 -8.65 6.86 -12.13
CA LEU A 697 -9.13 8.09 -12.79
C LEU A 697 -8.05 8.70 -13.69
N ILE A 698 -6.79 8.70 -13.23
CA ILE A 698 -5.63 9.17 -14.01
C ILE A 698 -5.41 8.26 -15.23
N GLU A 699 -5.48 6.94 -15.05
CA GLU A 699 -5.28 5.96 -16.12
C GLU A 699 -6.35 6.09 -17.22
N PHE A 700 -7.63 6.18 -16.85
CA PHE A 700 -8.71 6.34 -17.83
C PHE A 700 -8.76 7.75 -18.44
N SER A 701 -8.22 8.75 -17.74
CA SER A 701 -7.98 10.06 -18.33
C SER A 701 -6.94 9.98 -19.47
N ARG A 702 -5.85 9.23 -19.30
CA ARG A 702 -4.85 9.01 -20.38
C ARG A 702 -5.48 8.40 -21.63
N GLN A 703 -6.42 7.49 -21.44
CA GLN A 703 -7.11 6.78 -22.52
C GLN A 703 -8.25 7.60 -23.13
N ARG A 704 -8.56 8.78 -22.58
CA ARG A 704 -9.69 9.62 -23.00
C ARG A 704 -11.03 8.87 -22.92
N ALA A 705 -11.16 8.03 -21.88
CA ALA A 705 -12.32 7.16 -21.69
C ALA A 705 -13.40 7.77 -20.78
N LEU A 706 -13.12 8.87 -20.09
CA LEU A 706 -14.01 9.52 -19.14
C LEU A 706 -14.87 10.60 -19.83
N ALA A 707 -16.13 10.69 -19.44
CA ALA A 707 -17.00 11.79 -19.88
C ALA A 707 -16.52 13.10 -19.25
N THR A 708 -16.41 14.18 -20.03
CA THR A 708 -15.80 15.45 -19.57
C THR A 708 -16.56 16.13 -18.44
N ASP A 709 -17.87 15.90 -18.36
CA ASP A 709 -18.77 16.35 -17.30
C ASP A 709 -19.00 15.31 -16.20
N GLY A 710 -18.22 14.22 -16.19
CA GLY A 710 -18.33 13.14 -15.22
C GLY A 710 -19.66 12.37 -15.31
N ARG A 711 -20.42 12.46 -16.42
CA ARG A 711 -21.73 11.81 -16.55
C ARG A 711 -21.76 10.82 -17.70
N SER A 712 -22.12 9.58 -17.40
CA SER A 712 -22.44 8.60 -18.43
C SER A 712 -23.75 8.99 -19.13
N LYS A 713 -23.69 9.20 -20.45
CA LYS A 713 -24.83 9.64 -21.28
C LYS A 713 -25.28 8.53 -22.25
N PRO A 714 -25.72 7.36 -21.75
CA PRO A 714 -26.05 6.22 -22.61
C PRO A 714 -27.16 6.59 -23.60
N PHE A 715 -26.97 6.20 -24.86
CA PHE A 715 -27.88 6.46 -25.98
C PHE A 715 -28.06 7.94 -26.37
N SER A 716 -27.30 8.87 -25.78
CA SER A 716 -27.26 10.27 -26.20
C SER A 716 -26.35 10.48 -27.43
N GLU A 717 -26.67 11.47 -28.26
CA GLU A 717 -25.76 11.96 -29.31
C GLU A 717 -24.53 12.66 -28.69
N ASP A 718 -24.67 13.19 -27.47
CA ASP A 718 -23.62 13.88 -26.72
C ASP A 718 -22.77 12.93 -25.84
N ALA A 719 -22.79 11.62 -26.12
CA ALA A 719 -22.01 10.64 -25.36
C ALA A 719 -20.50 10.76 -25.69
N ASP A 720 -19.70 11.13 -24.70
CA ASP A 720 -18.27 11.45 -24.85
C ASP A 720 -17.35 10.56 -23.99
N GLY A 721 -17.91 9.67 -23.17
CA GLY A 721 -17.16 8.75 -22.33
C GLY A 721 -18.03 8.13 -21.23
N ALA A 722 -17.38 7.49 -20.26
CA ALA A 722 -18.03 6.92 -19.08
C ALA A 722 -17.73 7.72 -17.81
N SER A 723 -18.64 7.67 -16.85
CA SER A 723 -18.39 8.11 -15.47
C SER A 723 -17.87 6.95 -14.63
N TRP A 724 -16.91 7.23 -13.75
CA TRP A 724 -16.53 6.29 -12.70
C TRP A 724 -17.43 6.43 -11.48
N GLY A 725 -17.63 5.30 -10.81
CA GLY A 725 -18.55 5.17 -9.71
C GLY A 725 -18.10 4.13 -8.70
N GLU A 726 -18.45 4.34 -7.44
CA GLU A 726 -18.27 3.40 -6.34
C GLU A 726 -19.60 2.78 -5.93
N GLY A 727 -19.52 1.66 -5.24
CA GLY A 727 -20.72 1.03 -4.73
C GLY A 727 -20.47 -0.37 -4.17
N VAL A 728 -21.44 -0.86 -3.42
CA VAL A 728 -21.54 -2.26 -3.03
C VAL A 728 -22.98 -2.72 -3.19
N GLY A 729 -23.15 -3.94 -3.68
CA GLY A 729 -24.45 -4.60 -3.74
C GLY A 729 -24.30 -6.08 -3.45
N MET A 730 -25.13 -6.61 -2.56
CA MET A 730 -25.15 -8.02 -2.16
C MET A 730 -26.56 -8.60 -2.32
N LEU A 731 -26.64 -9.81 -2.88
CA LEU A 731 -27.85 -10.60 -3.03
C LEU A 731 -27.72 -11.89 -2.23
N LEU A 732 -28.79 -12.28 -1.53
CA LEU A 732 -28.91 -13.61 -0.96
C LEU A 732 -29.77 -14.48 -1.88
N LEU A 733 -29.24 -15.65 -2.22
CA LEU A 733 -29.77 -16.54 -3.25
C LEU A 733 -30.04 -17.93 -2.69
N GLU A 734 -31.10 -18.55 -3.19
CA GLU A 734 -31.35 -19.98 -3.00
C GLU A 734 -32.05 -20.56 -4.22
N ARG A 735 -32.16 -21.89 -4.32
CA ARG A 735 -33.01 -22.50 -5.35
C ARG A 735 -34.48 -22.13 -5.11
N LEU A 736 -35.24 -21.85 -6.17
CA LEU A 736 -36.64 -21.45 -6.05
C LEU A 736 -37.50 -22.52 -5.36
N SER A 737 -37.21 -23.80 -5.58
CA SER A 737 -37.87 -24.89 -4.87
C SER A 737 -37.58 -24.88 -3.36
N ASP A 738 -36.37 -24.48 -2.96
CA ASP A 738 -35.96 -24.35 -1.56
C ASP A 738 -36.63 -23.14 -0.91
N ALA A 739 -36.65 -21.98 -1.59
CA ALA A 739 -37.35 -20.79 -1.11
C ALA A 739 -38.81 -21.05 -0.79
N ARG A 740 -39.50 -21.70 -1.73
CA ARG A 740 -40.91 -22.06 -1.57
C ARG A 740 -41.11 -23.07 -0.45
N ARG A 741 -40.22 -24.04 -0.32
CA ARG A 741 -40.31 -25.06 0.75
C ARG A 741 -40.08 -24.45 2.12
N ASN A 742 -39.15 -23.52 2.24
CA ASN A 742 -38.78 -22.88 3.49
C ASN A 742 -39.69 -21.67 3.83
N GLY A 743 -40.55 -21.25 2.90
CA GLY A 743 -41.45 -20.11 3.08
C GLY A 743 -40.74 -18.75 2.99
N HIS A 744 -39.56 -18.70 2.39
CA HIS A 744 -38.81 -17.46 2.23
C HIS A 744 -39.45 -16.56 1.16
N ARG A 745 -39.37 -15.25 1.37
CA ARG A 745 -39.88 -14.25 0.43
C ARG A 745 -39.01 -14.24 -0.82
N VAL A 746 -39.63 -14.38 -1.99
CA VAL A 746 -38.94 -14.26 -3.29
C VAL A 746 -39.09 -12.84 -3.81
N LEU A 747 -37.98 -12.11 -3.93
CA LEU A 747 -37.93 -10.75 -4.47
C LEU A 747 -37.89 -10.77 -6.00
N ALA A 748 -37.10 -11.68 -6.57
CA ALA A 748 -36.95 -11.88 -8.00
C ALA A 748 -36.44 -13.30 -8.32
N VAL A 749 -36.50 -13.69 -9.58
CA VAL A 749 -36.05 -15.01 -10.05
C VAL A 749 -35.03 -14.87 -11.18
N VAL A 750 -33.84 -15.41 -10.97
CA VAL A 750 -32.80 -15.57 -11.98
C VAL A 750 -33.07 -16.85 -12.76
N ARG A 751 -33.59 -16.71 -13.98
CA ARG A 751 -33.91 -17.85 -14.86
C ARG A 751 -32.67 -18.45 -15.51
N GLY A 752 -31.66 -17.63 -15.79
CA GLY A 752 -30.41 -18.08 -16.40
C GLY A 752 -29.38 -16.95 -16.45
N THR A 753 -28.11 -17.35 -16.49
CA THR A 753 -26.95 -16.48 -16.65
C THR A 753 -25.95 -17.21 -17.55
N ALA A 754 -25.14 -16.45 -18.29
CA ALA A 754 -24.10 -17.00 -19.16
C ALA A 754 -22.92 -16.04 -19.20
N VAL A 755 -21.72 -16.59 -19.42
CA VAL A 755 -20.46 -15.85 -19.55
C VAL A 755 -19.77 -16.32 -20.82
N ASN A 756 -19.30 -15.38 -21.64
CA ASN A 756 -18.50 -15.65 -22.83
C ASN A 756 -17.28 -14.71 -22.88
N GLN A 757 -16.48 -14.82 -23.94
CA GLN A 757 -15.37 -13.93 -24.25
C GLN A 757 -15.45 -13.56 -25.73
N ASP A 758 -15.15 -12.30 -26.04
CA ASP A 758 -15.21 -11.78 -27.41
C ASP A 758 -14.01 -12.24 -28.26
N GLY A 759 -12.95 -12.75 -27.62
CA GLY A 759 -11.75 -13.25 -28.28
C GLY A 759 -10.81 -12.12 -28.71
N ALA A 760 -10.08 -12.32 -29.81
CA ALA A 760 -9.12 -11.33 -30.30
C ALA A 760 -9.85 -10.08 -30.83
N SER A 761 -9.46 -8.91 -30.31
CA SER A 761 -9.95 -7.59 -30.74
C SER A 761 -8.77 -6.67 -31.13
N ASN A 762 -9.04 -5.41 -31.50
CA ASN A 762 -8.02 -4.44 -31.93
C ASN A 762 -7.13 -3.89 -30.78
N GLY A 763 -7.24 -4.42 -29.56
CA GLY A 763 -6.43 -4.03 -28.40
C GLY A 763 -6.94 -4.68 -27.11
N LEU A 764 -6.09 -4.76 -26.08
CA LEU A 764 -6.49 -5.08 -24.70
C LEU A 764 -6.69 -3.80 -23.92
#